data_AF-A0A2L1U123-F1
#
_entry.id   AF-A0A2L1U123-F1
#
_cell.length_a   1.000
_cell.length_b   1.000
_cell.length_c   1.000
_cell.angle_alpha   90.00
_cell.angle_beta   90.00
_cell.angle_gamma   90.00
#
_symmetry.space_group_name_H-M   'P 1'
#
loop_
_entity.id
_entity.type
_entity.pdbx_description
1 polymer ?
#
loop_
_entity_poly.entity_id
_entity_poly.type
_entity_poly.pdbx_seq_one_letter_code
_entity_poly.pdbx_strand_id
1 'polypeptide(L)'
;MITVLLGGSIFPIQGTTHAQPPNNPNGAQAATVRWISELSSEILAMYLARSLPAELFNIDFSWRNQEIKDEDGKTKSPERQRLLRWDRRPPNEILVNGFIPQVINETPNLQDTDLFGYVKSNTKSIFVSTTKTKYKNGKRYQPWSPRTRDNGVIYQYEIFAPGGIDVNNSFGDRSPWSNQLEVAFPGGIRPEFIRSVRELHNGRIQRIWINPNFQGPSDLEGISASSKTSQVMWHPDHPDGNHKDPNAYRSFNPDEDMFGGNGEVPDEEDLPVYNESRLLPDGEYQIKSSLDQNVIAELASDEYVKASKNYGLDKQKWKFTYDSSRQAYIIKSSDKSQVFTWDSQHSKKIMGYYDQGNKDQYWKIERTEDGFYKFRNYYDSKVVLDLQNSNTSSGTSLQGWEDNGTNAQKWLITPVFNQTIENGEYQIKSSLGLTVELSANSDGGLVTAWYNYYGLDNQKWNFIYDSNKRAYKIKSAQNPNLLLTWNSNSSEKFVRGYTESGENNQYWRTERTDDGFLKFRNLNNPKMVLSKTRNVNAALIVQEDDGAKEQKWLITPVINQTIEDGEYVIKSSIAPNKVADLTTDRDVITYDNHYGNNQKWRFTFNKDKQAYRVVSVNKPDLAFAWDSNHSGKIIGATGDYDDQYWRLVKTSDGYFTLRNYKDPKMVLDVPNSNPNNDVQLQAYEDNGTKAQKWSLQRADAPIIPNGTYNISSIKNYKKVIQHDYDNHKAVIWDHNYNNHNNWDLIWDSSNKAYKIRNQFNKNLALTYQGVGKTVGVTTIHDETYTSDVLRQLWTIEYDNVTGGFLIRSLYEPSQALDLRGDSLANGTDIITYKITFNEIQMWNLMPRKSQ
;
A
#
# COMPACT_ATOMS: atom_id res chain seq x y z
N MET A 1 26.88 -18.66 24.22
CA MET A 1 26.19 -18.57 25.52
C MET A 1 25.73 -17.14 25.71
N ILE A 2 24.44 -16.90 25.42
CA ILE A 2 23.51 -15.96 26.05
C ILE A 2 22.21 -16.32 25.33
N THR A 3 21.39 -17.09 26.04
CA THR A 3 20.09 -17.59 25.61
C THR A 3 19.08 -16.50 25.97
N VAL A 4 18.49 -15.84 24.98
CA VAL A 4 17.33 -14.96 25.23
C VAL A 4 16.08 -15.82 25.14
N LEU A 5 15.49 -16.07 26.30
CA LEU A 5 14.16 -16.64 26.46
C LEU A 5 13.13 -15.69 25.84
N LEU A 6 12.44 -16.15 24.80
CA LEU A 6 11.17 -15.59 24.34
C LEU A 6 10.09 -15.96 25.36
N GLY A 7 9.77 -15.02 26.24
CA GLY A 7 8.67 -15.10 27.20
C GLY A 7 8.50 -13.74 27.87
N GLY A 8 7.40 -13.06 27.57
CA GLY A 8 7.05 -11.79 28.20
C GLY A 8 6.51 -10.76 27.21
N SER A 9 5.30 -10.30 27.49
CA SER A 9 4.53 -9.23 26.84
C SER A 9 5.39 -8.05 26.41
N ILE A 10 5.25 -7.61 25.14
CA ILE A 10 5.84 -6.36 24.66
C ILE A 10 4.69 -5.39 24.35
N PHE A 11 4.31 -4.58 25.33
CA PHE A 11 3.59 -3.32 25.10
C PHE A 11 4.45 -2.17 25.63
N PRO A 12 4.50 -1.05 24.91
CA PRO A 12 4.45 0.25 25.55
C PRO A 12 3.20 1.02 25.11
N ILE A 13 2.47 1.55 26.10
CA ILE A 13 1.47 2.62 25.95
C ILE A 13 2.24 3.95 26.04
N GLN A 14 2.08 4.85 25.05
CA GLN A 14 1.74 6.27 25.23
C GLN A 14 1.73 7.01 23.89
N GLY A 15 0.80 7.97 23.78
CA GLY A 15 0.43 8.62 22.53
C GLY A 15 1.38 9.72 22.07
N THR A 16 1.36 9.96 20.77
CA THR A 16 1.05 11.27 20.17
C THR A 16 0.81 11.04 18.68
N THR A 17 -0.32 11.57 18.24
CA THR A 17 -0.74 11.74 16.86
C THR A 17 0.28 12.54 16.08
N HIS A 18 0.98 11.90 15.15
CA HIS A 18 1.58 12.57 13.99
C HIS A 18 1.56 11.60 12.83
N ALA A 19 1.30 12.10 11.62
CA ALA A 19 1.66 11.41 10.39
C ALA A 19 3.10 10.92 10.56
N GLN A 20 3.27 9.60 10.68
CA GLN A 20 4.57 9.03 10.98
C GLN A 20 5.47 9.19 9.75
N PRO A 21 6.77 9.46 9.93
CA PRO A 21 7.69 9.66 8.83
C PRO A 21 7.77 8.42 7.91
N PRO A 22 8.18 8.57 6.63
CA PRO A 22 8.20 7.52 5.60
C PRO A 22 9.11 6.31 5.89
N ASN A 23 9.82 6.31 7.02
CA ASN A 23 10.82 5.33 7.40
C ASN A 23 10.39 4.46 8.58
N ASN A 24 9.09 4.24 8.81
CA ASN A 24 8.68 3.13 9.68
C ASN A 24 9.02 1.82 8.95
N PRO A 25 9.97 0.99 9.43
CA PRO A 25 10.36 -0.21 8.74
C PRO A 25 9.37 -1.34 9.01
N ASN A 26 8.10 -1.16 8.59
CA ASN A 26 7.11 -2.24 8.66
C ASN A 26 7.30 -3.29 7.56
N GLY A 27 8.28 -3.10 6.67
CA GLY A 27 8.57 -4.01 5.57
C GLY A 27 7.61 -3.92 4.38
N ALA A 28 6.68 -2.95 4.39
CA ALA A 28 5.73 -2.68 3.31
C ALA A 28 5.92 -1.28 2.70
N GLN A 29 7.11 -0.71 2.79
CA GLN A 29 7.41 0.65 2.33
C GLN A 29 7.23 0.81 0.82
N ALA A 30 7.30 -0.28 0.06
CA ALA A 30 7.04 -0.29 -1.38
C ALA A 30 5.54 -0.37 -1.74
N ALA A 31 4.63 -0.58 -0.78
CA ALA A 31 3.22 -0.88 -1.05
C ALA A 31 2.52 0.20 -1.87
N THR A 32 1.72 -0.26 -2.84
CA THR A 32 0.70 0.54 -3.53
C THR A 32 -0.53 0.75 -2.65
N VAL A 33 -0.86 -0.25 -1.82
CA VAL A 33 -1.99 -0.24 -0.89
C VAL A 33 -1.58 0.45 0.40
N ARG A 34 -2.02 1.69 0.55
CA ARG A 34 -1.45 2.58 1.56
C ARG A 34 -1.76 2.20 3.00
N TRP A 35 -2.98 1.70 3.29
CA TRP A 35 -3.30 1.29 4.65
C TRP A 35 -2.32 0.22 5.16
N ILE A 36 -1.79 -0.64 4.28
CA ILE A 36 -0.74 -1.62 4.62
C ILE A 36 0.58 -0.92 4.94
N SER A 37 1.02 0.04 4.12
CA SER A 37 2.23 0.83 4.41
C SER A 37 2.14 1.68 5.67
N GLU A 38 0.93 2.03 6.11
CA GLU A 38 0.69 2.85 7.31
C GLU A 38 0.50 2.03 8.58
N LEU A 39 0.37 0.69 8.49
CA LEU A 39 0.34 -0.19 9.66
C LEU A 39 1.67 -0.13 10.42
N SER A 40 1.63 -0.38 11.72
CA SER A 40 2.85 -0.72 12.45
C SER A 40 3.40 -2.07 11.99
N SER A 41 4.72 -2.28 12.14
CA SER A 41 5.39 -3.55 11.89
C SER A 41 4.71 -4.72 12.60
N GLU A 42 4.27 -4.50 13.83
CA GLU A 42 3.68 -5.50 14.70
C GLU A 42 2.31 -5.93 14.18
N ILE A 43 1.48 -4.98 13.75
CA ILE A 43 0.14 -5.28 13.22
C ILE A 43 0.24 -6.00 11.88
N LEU A 44 1.16 -5.58 11.00
CA LEU A 44 1.36 -6.28 9.73
C LEU A 44 1.90 -7.70 9.96
N ALA A 45 2.89 -7.87 10.84
CA ALA A 45 3.40 -9.20 11.21
C ALA A 45 2.31 -10.07 11.84
N MET A 46 1.43 -9.50 12.66
CA MET A 46 0.28 -10.19 13.25
C MET A 46 -0.70 -10.68 12.18
N TYR A 47 -1.00 -9.86 11.16
CA TYR A 47 -1.86 -10.28 10.04
C TYR A 47 -1.32 -11.53 9.33
N LEU A 48 -0.01 -11.62 9.17
CA LEU A 48 0.64 -12.79 8.56
C LEU A 48 0.68 -13.99 9.51
N ALA A 49 1.02 -13.76 10.79
CA ALA A 49 1.19 -14.80 11.77
C ALA A 49 -0.11 -15.55 12.06
N ARG A 50 -1.25 -14.84 12.17
CA ARG A 50 -2.57 -15.44 12.45
C ARG A 50 -3.04 -16.45 11.39
N SER A 51 -2.46 -16.42 10.20
CA SER A 51 -2.77 -17.34 9.08
C SER A 51 -1.77 -18.48 8.93
N LEU A 52 -0.67 -18.50 9.71
CA LEU A 52 0.36 -19.53 9.57
C LEU A 52 -0.19 -20.92 9.96
N PRO A 53 0.10 -21.95 9.15
CA PRO A 53 -0.15 -23.33 9.54
C PRO A 53 0.54 -23.71 10.85
N ALA A 54 -0.01 -24.70 11.56
CA ALA A 54 0.53 -25.16 12.84
C ALA A 54 2.02 -25.54 12.75
N GLU A 55 2.42 -26.10 11.62
CA GLU A 55 3.79 -26.54 11.33
C GLU A 55 4.77 -25.36 11.13
N LEU A 56 4.26 -24.14 10.97
CA LEU A 56 5.03 -22.93 10.63
C LEU A 56 4.85 -21.78 11.62
N PHE A 57 3.99 -21.89 12.63
CA PHE A 57 3.69 -20.79 13.56
C PHE A 57 4.90 -20.32 14.40
N ASN A 58 6.02 -21.05 14.37
CA ASN A 58 7.26 -20.73 15.08
C ASN A 58 8.33 -20.04 14.22
N ILE A 59 8.00 -19.60 13.02
CA ILE A 59 8.93 -18.84 12.19
C ILE A 59 8.90 -17.36 12.54
N ASP A 60 10.01 -16.70 12.28
CA ASP A 60 10.05 -15.26 12.14
C ASP A 60 10.09 -14.92 10.64
N PHE A 61 9.26 -13.96 10.23
CA PHE A 61 9.33 -13.45 8.86
C PHE A 61 10.62 -12.66 8.67
N SER A 62 11.37 -13.01 7.62
CA SER A 62 12.60 -12.34 7.25
C SER A 62 12.29 -11.09 6.42
N TRP A 63 12.05 -9.98 7.11
CA TRP A 63 11.77 -8.67 6.51
C TRP A 63 13.03 -7.99 5.95
N ARG A 64 12.94 -7.41 4.75
CA ARG A 64 14.03 -6.67 4.09
C ARG A 64 13.99 -5.18 4.48
N ASN A 65 14.23 -4.88 5.76
CA ASN A 65 13.96 -3.55 6.33
C ASN A 65 15.10 -2.53 6.27
N GLN A 66 16.37 -2.96 6.26
CA GLN A 66 17.53 -2.06 6.31
C GLN A 66 18.72 -2.58 5.51
N GLU A 67 19.21 -3.77 5.84
CA GLU A 67 20.30 -4.45 5.14
C GLU A 67 19.93 -5.90 4.88
N ILE A 68 20.38 -6.40 3.74
CA ILE A 68 20.16 -7.77 3.29
C ILE A 68 21.47 -8.36 2.78
N LYS A 69 21.64 -9.67 2.99
CA LYS A 69 22.67 -10.45 2.32
C LYS A 69 22.07 -11.03 1.03
N ASP A 70 22.59 -10.59 -0.11
CA ASP A 70 22.07 -11.00 -1.42
C ASP A 70 22.75 -12.29 -1.93
N GLU A 71 22.27 -12.81 -3.05
CA GLU A 71 22.74 -14.05 -3.69
C GLU A 71 24.18 -13.96 -4.23
N ASP A 72 24.74 -12.74 -4.35
CA ASP A 72 26.16 -12.51 -4.64
C ASP A 72 27.05 -12.55 -3.37
N GLY A 73 26.46 -12.81 -2.21
CA GLY A 73 27.12 -12.88 -0.91
C GLY A 73 27.40 -11.52 -0.26
N LYS A 74 27.06 -10.40 -0.92
CA LYS A 74 27.32 -9.05 -0.41
C LYS A 74 26.15 -8.53 0.43
N THR A 75 26.50 -7.74 1.45
CA THR A 75 25.51 -6.95 2.20
C THR A 75 25.19 -5.68 1.41
N LYS A 76 23.90 -5.39 1.23
CA LYS A 76 23.40 -4.21 0.52
C LYS A 76 22.06 -3.75 1.11
N SER A 77 21.68 -2.51 0.84
CA SER A 77 20.31 -2.07 1.17
C SER A 77 19.30 -2.74 0.23
N PRO A 78 18.04 -2.94 0.65
CA PRO A 78 16.98 -3.56 -0.17
C PRO A 78 16.79 -2.91 -1.56
N GLU A 79 16.95 -1.59 -1.64
CA GLU A 79 16.84 -0.79 -2.87
C GLU A 79 18.03 -0.99 -3.83
N ARG A 80 19.05 -1.73 -3.41
CA ARG A 80 20.21 -2.11 -4.23
C ARG A 80 20.19 -3.56 -4.66
N GLN A 81 19.26 -4.38 -4.16
CA GLN A 81 19.05 -5.74 -4.66
C GLN A 81 18.15 -5.72 -5.88
N ARG A 82 18.63 -6.33 -6.96
CA ARG A 82 17.89 -6.48 -8.20
C ARG A 82 16.90 -7.64 -8.09
N LEU A 83 15.62 -7.31 -8.18
CA LEU A 83 14.50 -8.25 -8.22
C LEU A 83 13.85 -8.24 -9.59
N LEU A 84 13.30 -9.36 -10.02
CA LEU A 84 12.52 -9.47 -11.26
C LEU A 84 11.09 -9.94 -10.98
N ARG A 85 10.14 -9.50 -11.82
CA ARG A 85 8.78 -10.03 -11.85
C ARG A 85 8.36 -10.31 -13.28
N TRP A 86 7.79 -11.49 -13.53
CA TRP A 86 7.12 -11.81 -14.77
C TRP A 86 5.64 -11.43 -14.65
N ASP A 87 5.11 -10.71 -15.64
CA ASP A 87 3.71 -10.29 -15.65
C ASP A 87 3.21 -10.17 -17.09
N ARG A 88 1.91 -10.39 -17.29
CA ARG A 88 1.27 -10.24 -18.60
C ARG A 88 0.72 -8.84 -18.83
N ARG A 89 0.53 -8.06 -17.75
CA ARG A 89 0.11 -6.66 -17.85
C ARG A 89 1.23 -5.83 -18.47
N PRO A 90 0.91 -4.87 -19.35
CA PRO A 90 1.90 -4.13 -20.11
C PRO A 90 2.37 -2.85 -19.38
N PRO A 91 3.43 -2.19 -19.88
CA PRO A 91 3.98 -0.97 -19.29
C PRO A 91 2.98 0.18 -19.09
N ASN A 92 2.04 0.41 -20.02
CA ASN A 92 1.01 1.45 -19.87
C ASN A 92 0.09 1.22 -18.67
N GLU A 93 0.03 0.00 -18.14
CA GLU A 93 -0.73 -0.34 -16.95
C GLU A 93 0.18 -0.29 -15.71
N ILE A 94 1.31 -1.00 -15.74
CA ILE A 94 2.17 -1.21 -14.57
C ILE A 94 3.07 0.00 -14.26
N LEU A 95 3.61 0.70 -15.26
CA LEU A 95 4.48 1.85 -14.99
C LEU A 95 3.71 3.10 -14.55
N VAL A 96 2.37 3.08 -14.70
CA VAL A 96 1.46 4.08 -14.13
C VAL A 96 1.07 3.69 -12.70
N ASN A 97 0.62 2.45 -12.50
CA ASN A 97 -0.05 2.03 -11.25
C ASN A 97 0.87 1.34 -10.24
N GLY A 98 1.99 0.80 -10.71
CA GLY A 98 2.74 -0.22 -10.00
C GLY A 98 2.03 -1.57 -10.01
N PHE A 99 2.51 -2.48 -9.18
CA PHE A 99 1.91 -3.78 -8.96
C PHE A 99 0.94 -3.70 -7.78
N ILE A 100 -0.34 -3.51 -8.09
CA ILE A 100 -1.43 -3.58 -7.11
C ILE A 100 -1.75 -5.07 -6.84
N PRO A 101 -1.82 -5.52 -5.57
CA PRO A 101 -2.18 -6.89 -5.21
C PRO A 101 -3.65 -7.19 -5.54
N GLN A 102 -4.00 -8.47 -5.58
CA GLN A 102 -5.37 -8.89 -5.87
C GLN A 102 -6.37 -8.56 -4.74
N VAL A 103 -5.88 -8.40 -3.50
CA VAL A 103 -6.67 -7.96 -2.35
C VAL A 103 -6.17 -6.59 -1.88
N ILE A 104 -7.08 -5.61 -1.92
CA ILE A 104 -6.80 -4.22 -1.50
C ILE A 104 -7.71 -3.74 -0.36
N ASN A 105 -8.66 -4.57 0.07
CA ASN A 105 -9.65 -4.20 1.10
C ASN A 105 -8.95 -3.83 2.42
N GLU A 106 -9.54 -2.92 3.19
CA GLU A 106 -8.95 -2.54 4.48
C GLU A 106 -9.24 -3.56 5.59
N THR A 107 -9.92 -4.67 5.28
CA THR A 107 -10.30 -5.72 6.24
C THR A 107 -10.03 -7.11 5.68
N PRO A 108 -8.75 -7.46 5.43
CA PRO A 108 -8.42 -8.76 4.86
C PRO A 108 -8.86 -9.90 5.79
N ASN A 109 -9.41 -10.95 5.20
CA ASN A 109 -9.68 -12.20 5.92
C ASN A 109 -8.36 -12.97 6.18
N LEU A 110 -8.42 -14.15 6.79
CA LEU A 110 -7.23 -14.96 7.08
C LEU A 110 -6.50 -15.45 5.82
N GLN A 111 -7.23 -15.85 4.79
CA GLN A 111 -6.66 -16.32 3.53
C GLN A 111 -5.95 -15.19 2.78
N ASP A 112 -6.52 -13.98 2.81
CA ASP A 112 -5.95 -12.81 2.16
C ASP A 112 -4.56 -12.44 2.70
N THR A 113 -4.24 -12.84 3.94
CA THR A 113 -2.96 -12.57 4.63
C THR A 113 -2.07 -13.81 4.78
N ASP A 114 -2.50 -14.97 4.28
CA ASP A 114 -1.74 -16.23 4.34
C ASP A 114 -0.60 -16.25 3.32
N LEU A 115 0.58 -15.77 3.74
CA LEU A 115 1.78 -15.78 2.89
C LEU A 115 2.15 -17.20 2.44
N PHE A 116 2.04 -18.20 3.31
CA PHE A 116 2.43 -19.57 2.96
C PHE A 116 1.44 -20.22 1.99
N GLY A 117 0.14 -19.97 2.17
CA GLY A 117 -0.92 -20.32 1.22
C GLY A 117 -0.71 -19.67 -0.14
N TYR A 118 -0.43 -18.38 -0.16
CA TYR A 118 -0.13 -17.62 -1.38
C TYR A 118 1.07 -18.23 -2.14
N VAL A 119 2.21 -18.42 -1.48
CA VAL A 119 3.41 -18.99 -2.11
C VAL A 119 3.16 -20.44 -2.60
N LYS A 120 2.46 -21.25 -1.81
CA LYS A 120 2.22 -22.67 -2.13
C LYS A 120 1.17 -22.88 -3.23
N SER A 121 0.16 -22.01 -3.32
CA SER A 121 -1.06 -22.28 -4.09
C SER A 121 -1.58 -21.09 -4.92
N ASN A 122 -0.86 -19.97 -4.95
CA ASN A 122 -1.23 -18.75 -5.69
C ASN A 122 -2.65 -18.25 -5.38
N THR A 123 -3.05 -18.32 -4.10
CA THR A 123 -4.33 -17.83 -3.63
C THR A 123 -4.37 -16.31 -3.65
N LYS A 124 -5.52 -15.71 -3.98
CA LYS A 124 -5.69 -14.24 -3.89
C LYS A 124 -5.25 -13.72 -2.53
N SER A 125 -4.43 -12.68 -2.52
CA SER A 125 -3.84 -12.16 -1.28
C SER A 125 -3.45 -10.68 -1.41
N ILE A 126 -2.97 -10.12 -0.31
CA ILE A 126 -2.35 -8.79 -0.26
C ILE A 126 -0.92 -8.76 -0.83
N PHE A 127 -0.35 -9.89 -1.24
CA PHE A 127 1.05 -9.99 -1.65
C PHE A 127 1.22 -9.85 -3.17
N VAL A 128 2.41 -9.38 -3.57
CA VAL A 128 2.93 -9.43 -4.93
C VAL A 128 4.32 -10.06 -4.88
N SER A 129 4.53 -11.13 -5.64
CA SER A 129 5.82 -11.83 -5.69
C SER A 129 6.80 -11.25 -6.70
N THR A 130 8.08 -11.38 -6.37
CA THR A 130 9.24 -11.14 -7.22
C THR A 130 10.27 -12.27 -7.00
N THR A 131 11.26 -12.40 -7.87
CA THR A 131 12.38 -13.35 -7.73
C THR A 131 13.70 -12.59 -7.63
N LYS A 132 14.62 -13.05 -6.77
CA LYS A 132 15.99 -12.50 -6.70
C LYS A 132 16.80 -12.88 -7.94
N THR A 133 17.80 -12.06 -8.25
CA THR A 133 18.82 -12.39 -9.26
C THR A 133 19.73 -13.51 -8.75
N LYS A 134 20.04 -14.50 -9.60
CA LYS A 134 20.93 -15.61 -9.26
C LYS A 134 22.38 -15.33 -9.69
N TYR A 135 23.34 -15.85 -8.93
CA TYR A 135 24.77 -15.74 -9.23
C TYR A 135 25.45 -17.12 -9.28
N LYS A 136 26.39 -17.28 -10.21
CA LYS A 136 27.28 -18.46 -10.33
C LYS A 136 28.65 -17.98 -10.80
N ASN A 137 29.71 -18.28 -10.04
CA ASN A 137 31.09 -17.84 -10.32
C ASN A 137 31.22 -16.33 -10.55
N GLY A 138 30.50 -15.51 -9.76
CA GLY A 138 30.51 -14.04 -9.86
C GLY A 138 29.74 -13.47 -11.06
N LYS A 139 29.12 -14.31 -11.90
CA LYS A 139 28.30 -13.91 -13.04
C LYS A 139 26.81 -14.09 -12.72
N ARG A 140 25.97 -13.26 -13.35
CA ARG A 140 24.52 -13.37 -13.23
C ARG A 140 23.98 -14.49 -14.09
N TYR A 141 22.99 -15.18 -13.58
CA TYR A 141 22.22 -16.18 -14.30
C TYR A 141 20.76 -15.75 -14.31
N GLN A 142 20.03 -16.21 -15.32
CA GLN A 142 18.58 -16.02 -15.39
C GLN A 142 17.97 -16.55 -14.08
N PRO A 143 17.19 -15.71 -13.37
CA PRO A 143 16.51 -16.17 -12.18
C PRO A 143 15.34 -17.07 -12.57
N TRP A 144 14.52 -17.43 -11.58
CA TRP A 144 13.30 -18.19 -11.83
C TRP A 144 12.47 -17.54 -12.94
N SER A 145 12.00 -18.37 -13.87
CA SER A 145 11.23 -17.95 -15.03
C SER A 145 10.01 -18.86 -15.21
N PRO A 146 8.84 -18.32 -15.59
CA PRO A 146 7.68 -19.14 -15.88
C PRO A 146 7.96 -19.99 -17.14
N ARG A 147 7.46 -21.23 -17.16
CA ARG A 147 7.58 -22.11 -18.36
C ARG A 147 6.84 -21.54 -19.57
N THR A 148 5.94 -20.59 -19.34
CA THR A 148 5.16 -19.88 -20.35
C THR A 148 5.87 -18.64 -20.91
N ARG A 149 7.11 -18.34 -20.47
CA ARG A 149 7.87 -17.14 -20.90
C ARG A 149 8.02 -17.01 -22.42
N ASP A 150 8.01 -18.16 -23.10
CA ASP A 150 8.20 -18.26 -24.55
C ASP A 150 6.87 -18.28 -25.34
N ASN A 151 5.73 -18.08 -24.67
CA ASN A 151 4.40 -18.13 -25.27
C ASN A 151 3.70 -16.77 -25.21
N GLY A 152 3.26 -16.24 -26.34
CA GLY A 152 2.46 -15.02 -26.40
C GLY A 152 3.25 -13.75 -26.04
N VAL A 153 2.56 -12.77 -25.48
CA VAL A 153 3.17 -11.53 -24.97
C VAL A 153 3.31 -11.63 -23.45
N ILE A 154 4.52 -11.44 -22.95
CA ILE A 154 4.83 -11.40 -21.51
C ILE A 154 5.94 -10.39 -21.26
N TYR A 155 5.97 -9.86 -20.04
CA TYR A 155 6.91 -8.85 -19.62
C TYR A 155 7.75 -9.33 -18.45
N GLN A 156 9.04 -9.00 -18.47
CA GLN A 156 9.93 -9.15 -17.32
C GLN A 156 10.28 -7.76 -16.78
N TYR A 157 9.73 -7.44 -15.62
CA TYR A 157 9.94 -6.18 -14.91
C TYR A 157 11.15 -6.27 -14.00
N GLU A 158 11.98 -5.24 -14.02
CA GLU A 158 13.15 -5.09 -13.17
C GLU A 158 12.86 -4.10 -12.04
N ILE A 159 13.08 -4.53 -10.80
CA ILE A 159 12.58 -3.87 -9.60
C ILE A 159 13.71 -3.70 -8.57
N PHE A 160 13.75 -2.52 -7.94
CA PHE A 160 14.63 -2.14 -6.84
C PHE A 160 13.78 -1.45 -5.78
N ALA A 161 13.29 -2.22 -4.81
CA ALA A 161 12.25 -1.77 -3.88
C ALA A 161 12.67 -1.97 -2.40
N PRO A 162 12.33 -1.01 -1.51
CA PRO A 162 12.48 -1.17 -0.07
C PRO A 162 11.48 -2.19 0.48
N GLY A 163 11.79 -2.82 1.61
CA GLY A 163 10.87 -3.77 2.25
C GLY A 163 10.71 -5.08 1.48
N GLY A 164 9.62 -5.79 1.72
CA GLY A 164 9.36 -7.14 1.25
C GLY A 164 9.87 -8.22 2.20
N ILE A 165 9.36 -9.43 2.02
CA ILE A 165 9.62 -10.60 2.86
C ILE A 165 10.41 -11.61 2.05
N ASP A 166 11.57 -12.01 2.56
CA ASP A 166 12.37 -13.09 1.99
C ASP A 166 11.72 -14.44 2.35
N VAL A 167 11.03 -15.04 1.37
CA VAL A 167 10.20 -16.23 1.58
C VAL A 167 11.05 -17.41 2.02
N ASN A 168 12.21 -17.60 1.40
CA ASN A 168 13.09 -18.71 1.72
C ASN A 168 13.72 -18.57 3.10
N ASN A 169 14.19 -17.38 3.45
CA ASN A 169 14.75 -17.16 4.80
C ASN A 169 13.67 -17.27 5.88
N SER A 170 12.42 -16.93 5.57
CA SER A 170 11.29 -17.07 6.51
C SER A 170 10.91 -18.54 6.75
N PHE A 171 10.77 -19.34 5.68
CA PHE A 171 10.28 -20.72 5.79
C PHE A 171 11.38 -21.78 5.90
N GLY A 172 12.63 -21.45 5.54
CA GLY A 172 13.76 -22.38 5.52
C GLY A 172 13.49 -23.58 4.60
N ASP A 173 13.81 -24.78 5.08
CA ASP A 173 13.56 -26.04 4.36
C ASP A 173 12.07 -26.32 4.09
N ARG A 174 11.17 -25.55 4.72
CA ARG A 174 9.72 -25.64 4.52
C ARG A 174 9.21 -24.71 3.41
N SER A 175 10.07 -23.91 2.78
CA SER A 175 9.69 -23.05 1.65
C SER A 175 9.10 -23.90 0.51
N PRO A 176 7.87 -23.61 0.02
CA PRO A 176 7.24 -24.42 -1.02
C PRO A 176 8.05 -24.50 -2.32
N TRP A 177 8.74 -23.41 -2.66
CA TRP A 177 9.46 -23.27 -3.93
C TRP A 177 10.82 -22.59 -3.70
N SER A 178 11.72 -23.26 -2.97
CA SER A 178 13.02 -22.69 -2.59
C SER A 178 13.85 -22.18 -3.78
N ASN A 179 13.76 -22.85 -4.94
CA ASN A 179 14.48 -22.43 -6.14
C ASN A 179 13.97 -21.11 -6.74
N GLN A 180 12.77 -20.66 -6.39
CA GLN A 180 12.23 -19.39 -6.88
C GLN A 180 12.96 -18.17 -6.30
N LEU A 181 13.64 -18.33 -5.15
CA LEU A 181 14.29 -17.22 -4.44
C LEU A 181 13.33 -16.03 -4.26
N GLU A 182 12.11 -16.32 -3.82
CA GLU A 182 11.01 -15.37 -3.84
C GLU A 182 11.19 -14.26 -2.78
N VAL A 183 10.87 -13.03 -3.18
CA VAL A 183 10.60 -11.91 -2.28
C VAL A 183 9.16 -11.45 -2.50
N ALA A 184 8.34 -11.54 -1.44
CA ALA A 184 6.92 -11.17 -1.47
C ALA A 184 6.69 -9.79 -0.84
N PHE A 185 5.95 -8.92 -1.52
CA PHE A 185 5.66 -7.56 -1.07
C PHE A 185 4.21 -7.42 -0.61
N PRO A 186 3.95 -7.29 0.70
CA PRO A 186 2.61 -6.96 1.19
C PRO A 186 2.20 -5.57 0.71
N GLY A 187 0.99 -5.46 0.16
CA GLY A 187 0.44 -4.23 -0.41
C GLY A 187 1.00 -3.86 -1.78
N GLY A 188 1.81 -4.71 -2.40
CA GLY A 188 2.32 -4.51 -3.76
C GLY A 188 3.57 -3.64 -3.87
N ILE A 189 3.83 -3.12 -5.07
CA ILE A 189 5.07 -2.39 -5.40
C ILE A 189 4.74 -1.15 -6.23
N ARG A 190 5.03 0.05 -5.72
CA ARG A 190 4.82 1.31 -6.44
C ARG A 190 5.72 1.45 -7.68
N PRO A 191 5.26 2.18 -8.71
CA PRO A 191 5.95 2.24 -10.00
C PRO A 191 7.34 2.88 -9.93
N GLU A 192 7.63 3.77 -8.99
CA GLU A 192 8.95 4.39 -8.83
C GLU A 192 10.07 3.40 -8.48
N PHE A 193 9.73 2.19 -8.03
CA PHE A 193 10.70 1.13 -7.74
C PHE A 193 10.94 0.20 -8.93
N ILE A 194 10.25 0.42 -10.05
CA ILE A 194 10.36 -0.37 -11.28
C ILE A 194 11.28 0.39 -12.23
N ARG A 195 12.44 -0.16 -12.57
CA ARG A 195 13.44 0.51 -13.41
C ARG A 195 13.20 0.31 -14.90
N SER A 196 12.96 -0.94 -15.30
CA SER A 196 12.85 -1.31 -16.71
C SER A 196 11.91 -2.50 -16.93
N VAL A 197 11.49 -2.70 -18.17
CA VAL A 197 10.61 -3.80 -18.58
C VAL A 197 11.12 -4.42 -19.87
N ARG A 198 11.47 -5.70 -19.87
CA ARG A 198 11.73 -6.43 -21.11
C ARG A 198 10.39 -6.92 -21.66
N GLU A 199 10.07 -6.56 -22.89
CA GLU A 199 8.89 -7.05 -23.60
C GLU A 199 9.28 -8.25 -24.47
N LEU A 200 8.65 -9.40 -24.21
CA LEU A 200 8.91 -10.64 -24.94
C LEU A 200 7.68 -11.01 -25.75
N HIS A 201 7.90 -11.31 -27.03
CA HIS A 201 6.89 -11.91 -27.92
C HIS A 201 7.39 -13.28 -28.33
N ASN A 202 6.69 -14.33 -27.89
CA ASN A 202 7.06 -15.72 -28.11
C ASN A 202 8.55 -16.01 -27.78
N GLY A 203 8.98 -15.57 -26.59
CA GLY A 203 10.35 -15.76 -26.07
C GLY A 203 11.40 -14.78 -26.60
N ARG A 204 11.08 -14.01 -27.65
CA ARG A 204 12.01 -13.03 -28.23
C ARG A 204 11.81 -11.66 -27.62
N ILE A 205 12.86 -11.10 -27.03
CA ILE A 205 12.87 -9.72 -26.54
C ILE A 205 12.72 -8.77 -27.72
N GLN A 206 11.59 -8.06 -27.76
CA GLN A 206 11.31 -7.05 -28.79
C GLN A 206 11.97 -5.72 -28.47
N ARG A 207 11.92 -5.32 -27.19
CA ARG A 207 12.44 -4.05 -26.69
C ARG A 207 12.56 -4.07 -25.17
N ILE A 208 13.26 -3.07 -24.64
CA ILE A 208 13.32 -2.79 -23.22
C ILE A 208 12.74 -1.40 -22.98
N TRP A 209 11.67 -1.33 -22.19
CA TRP A 209 11.07 -0.09 -21.74
C TRP A 209 11.85 0.45 -20.55
N ILE A 210 12.15 1.74 -20.57
CA ILE A 210 12.77 2.45 -19.46
C ILE A 210 11.71 3.27 -18.75
N ASN A 211 11.56 3.06 -17.44
CA ASN A 211 10.62 3.83 -16.64
C ASN A 211 11.22 5.20 -16.27
N PRO A 212 10.69 6.32 -16.78
CA PRO A 212 11.15 7.65 -16.41
C PRO A 212 10.85 8.01 -14.94
N ASN A 213 9.91 7.31 -14.30
CA ASN A 213 9.52 7.56 -12.92
C ASN A 213 10.40 6.81 -11.89
N PHE A 214 11.41 6.05 -12.34
CA PHE A 214 12.27 5.30 -11.43
C PHE A 214 13.07 6.22 -10.49
N GLN A 215 13.03 5.95 -9.19
CA GLN A 215 13.71 6.72 -8.12
C GLN A 215 14.65 5.83 -7.29
N GLY A 216 15.49 5.02 -7.95
CA GLY A 216 16.49 4.21 -7.27
C GLY A 216 17.87 4.86 -7.19
N PRO A 217 18.83 4.19 -6.54
CA PRO A 217 20.21 4.67 -6.46
C PRO A 217 20.81 4.99 -7.84
N SER A 218 21.48 6.13 -7.97
CA SER A 218 22.04 6.59 -9.25
C SER A 218 23.23 5.77 -9.74
N ASP A 219 23.88 5.04 -8.84
CA ASP A 219 25.07 4.22 -9.06
C ASP A 219 24.74 2.74 -9.36
N LEU A 220 23.47 2.39 -9.58
CA LEU A 220 23.11 1.05 -10.04
C LEU A 220 23.77 0.76 -11.39
N GLU A 221 24.38 -0.41 -11.54
CA GLU A 221 24.85 -0.94 -12.83
C GLU A 221 23.80 -0.85 -13.95
N GLY A 222 24.28 -0.80 -15.19
CA GLY A 222 23.43 -0.63 -16.38
C GLY A 222 22.41 -1.76 -16.57
N ILE A 223 21.44 -1.52 -17.44
CA ILE A 223 20.40 -2.50 -17.75
C ILE A 223 21.00 -3.61 -18.63
N SER A 224 20.85 -4.86 -18.19
CA SER A 224 21.24 -6.04 -18.96
C SER A 224 20.45 -6.13 -20.27
N ALA A 225 21.14 -6.06 -21.41
CA ALA A 225 20.57 -6.00 -22.74
C ALA A 225 21.53 -6.58 -23.79
N SER A 226 21.01 -7.05 -24.92
CA SER A 226 21.86 -7.34 -26.09
C SER A 226 22.15 -6.06 -26.88
N SER A 227 23.22 -6.04 -27.65
CA SER A 227 23.59 -4.90 -28.49
C SER A 227 22.54 -4.51 -29.54
N LYS A 228 21.65 -5.43 -29.89
CA LYS A 228 20.62 -5.25 -30.91
C LYS A 228 19.26 -4.90 -30.33
N THR A 229 19.11 -4.94 -29.00
CA THR A 229 17.81 -4.72 -28.36
C THR A 229 17.52 -3.23 -28.22
N SER A 230 16.42 -2.77 -28.82
CA SER A 230 16.00 -1.38 -28.69
C SER A 230 15.62 -1.06 -27.24
N GLN A 231 16.14 0.06 -26.71
CA GLN A 231 15.72 0.64 -25.44
C GLN A 231 14.84 1.85 -25.73
N VAL A 232 13.67 1.92 -25.11
CA VAL A 232 12.63 2.92 -25.40
C VAL A 232 12.21 3.60 -24.10
N MET A 233 12.24 4.92 -24.04
CA MET A 233 11.64 5.66 -22.93
C MET A 233 10.13 5.48 -22.94
N TRP A 234 9.59 4.90 -21.88
CA TRP A 234 8.15 4.80 -21.72
C TRP A 234 7.55 6.16 -21.35
N HIS A 235 6.31 6.38 -21.77
CA HIS A 235 5.43 7.42 -21.26
C HIS A 235 3.98 6.89 -21.19
N PRO A 236 3.09 7.52 -20.40
CA PRO A 236 1.69 7.13 -20.33
C PRO A 236 1.04 7.14 -21.71
N ASP A 237 0.14 6.18 -21.95
CA ASP A 237 -0.54 5.97 -23.23
C ASP A 237 0.40 5.84 -24.45
N HIS A 238 1.64 5.36 -24.24
CA HIS A 238 2.55 5.10 -25.35
C HIS A 238 1.88 4.12 -26.34
N PRO A 239 1.90 4.39 -27.66
CA PRO A 239 1.16 3.59 -28.65
C PRO A 239 1.50 2.10 -28.61
N ASP A 240 2.79 1.78 -28.45
CA ASP A 240 3.26 0.39 -28.31
C ASP A 240 3.29 -0.13 -26.86
N GLY A 241 2.96 0.69 -25.87
CA GLY A 241 3.11 0.37 -24.45
C GLY A 241 2.01 -0.52 -23.89
N ASN A 242 1.11 -1.03 -24.74
CA ASN A 242 -0.10 -1.78 -24.34
C ASN A 242 -0.29 -3.08 -25.14
N HIS A 243 0.77 -3.70 -25.65
CA HIS A 243 0.65 -5.02 -26.27
C HIS A 243 0.17 -6.06 -25.24
N LYS A 244 -0.86 -6.82 -25.59
CA LYS A 244 -1.53 -7.77 -24.69
C LYS A 244 -1.73 -9.09 -25.41
N ASP A 245 -1.58 -10.21 -24.71
CA ASP A 245 -1.95 -11.53 -25.24
C ASP A 245 -3.48 -11.73 -25.13
N PRO A 246 -4.25 -11.75 -26.23
CA PRO A 246 -5.70 -11.87 -26.18
C PRO A 246 -6.21 -13.14 -25.48
N ASN A 247 -5.41 -14.20 -25.45
CA ASN A 247 -5.78 -15.48 -24.85
C ASN A 247 -5.63 -15.49 -23.33
N ALA A 248 -4.69 -14.71 -22.79
CA ALA A 248 -4.42 -14.62 -21.36
C ALA A 248 -5.52 -13.85 -20.58
N TYR A 249 -6.30 -13.00 -21.25
CA TYR A 249 -7.25 -12.10 -20.58
C TYR A 249 -8.66 -12.67 -20.32
N ARG A 250 -8.96 -13.93 -20.68
CA ARG A 250 -10.29 -14.52 -20.48
C ARG A 250 -10.60 -14.92 -19.03
N SER A 251 -9.57 -15.26 -18.26
CA SER A 251 -9.64 -15.64 -16.84
C SER A 251 -8.35 -15.22 -16.13
N PHE A 252 -7.97 -13.96 -16.30
CA PHE A 252 -6.65 -13.45 -15.95
C PHE A 252 -6.39 -13.44 -14.44
N ASN A 253 -5.38 -14.19 -14.00
CA ASN A 253 -4.77 -14.05 -12.68
C ASN A 253 -3.39 -13.39 -12.86
N PRO A 254 -3.16 -12.17 -12.33
CA PRO A 254 -1.91 -11.44 -12.54
C PRO A 254 -0.67 -12.11 -11.93
N ASP A 255 -0.84 -13.06 -11.00
CA ASP A 255 0.26 -13.74 -10.32
C ASP A 255 0.54 -15.15 -10.88
N GLU A 256 -0.21 -15.60 -11.90
CA GLU A 256 -0.08 -16.95 -12.46
C GLU A 256 1.33 -17.27 -12.97
N ASP A 257 1.97 -16.32 -13.66
CA ASP A 257 3.33 -16.44 -14.17
C ASP A 257 4.42 -16.13 -13.12
N MET A 258 4.01 -15.82 -11.88
CA MET A 258 4.89 -15.75 -10.71
C MET A 258 4.65 -16.87 -9.71
N PHE A 259 3.72 -17.79 -9.97
CA PHE A 259 3.49 -18.93 -9.10
C PHE A 259 4.65 -19.93 -9.22
N GLY A 260 5.37 -20.20 -8.12
CA GLY A 260 6.60 -21.01 -8.14
C GLY A 260 6.51 -22.37 -8.84
N GLY A 261 5.35 -23.05 -8.74
CA GLY A 261 5.12 -24.34 -9.42
C GLY A 261 5.04 -24.28 -10.95
N ASN A 262 4.80 -23.09 -11.51
CA ASN A 262 4.65 -22.85 -12.95
C ASN A 262 5.97 -22.51 -13.67
N GLY A 263 7.08 -22.47 -12.95
CA GLY A 263 8.36 -22.07 -13.51
C GLY A 263 9.51 -22.99 -13.17
N GLU A 264 10.69 -22.56 -13.56
CA GLU A 264 11.96 -23.24 -13.36
C GLU A 264 13.10 -22.23 -13.29
N VAL A 265 14.29 -22.70 -12.92
CA VAL A 265 15.49 -21.87 -12.92
C VAL A 265 16.39 -22.33 -14.07
N PRO A 266 16.45 -21.59 -15.19
CA PRO A 266 17.32 -21.94 -16.30
C PRO A 266 18.79 -21.88 -15.88
N ASP A 267 19.62 -22.82 -16.37
CA ASP A 267 21.10 -22.71 -16.26
C ASP A 267 21.66 -21.89 -17.43
N GLU A 268 21.15 -20.66 -17.56
CA GLU A 268 21.50 -19.71 -18.61
C GLU A 268 22.08 -18.44 -17.99
N GLU A 269 23.23 -17.96 -18.48
CA GLU A 269 23.81 -16.68 -18.04
C GLU A 269 22.84 -15.54 -18.37
N ASP A 270 22.66 -14.56 -17.48
CA ASP A 270 21.82 -13.39 -17.80
C ASP A 270 22.49 -12.61 -18.95
N LEU A 271 21.69 -11.84 -19.68
CA LEU A 271 22.22 -10.98 -20.74
C LEU A 271 23.32 -10.07 -20.16
N PRO A 272 24.40 -9.83 -20.94
CA PRO A 272 25.45 -8.95 -20.49
C PRO A 272 24.88 -7.56 -20.19
N VAL A 273 25.50 -6.87 -19.25
CA VAL A 273 25.30 -5.42 -19.13
C VAL A 273 25.95 -4.79 -20.36
N TYR A 274 25.12 -4.26 -21.24
CA TYR A 274 25.61 -3.67 -22.48
C TYR A 274 26.26 -2.32 -22.17
N ASN A 275 27.58 -2.25 -22.34
CA ASN A 275 28.41 -1.09 -22.02
C ASN A 275 28.72 -0.20 -23.24
N GLU A 276 27.95 -0.27 -24.33
CA GLU A 276 28.21 0.62 -25.47
C GLU A 276 27.73 2.06 -25.24
N SER A 277 28.22 2.95 -26.10
CA SER A 277 28.04 4.41 -26.09
C SER A 277 26.60 4.94 -26.04
N ARG A 278 25.57 4.12 -26.30
CA ARG A 278 24.16 4.51 -26.13
C ARG A 278 23.71 4.28 -24.68
N LEU A 279 24.14 5.16 -23.77
CA LEU A 279 23.79 5.09 -22.35
C LEU A 279 22.33 5.43 -22.04
N LEU A 280 21.72 6.26 -22.89
CA LEU A 280 20.36 6.74 -22.75
C LEU A 280 19.54 6.37 -23.99
N PRO A 281 18.32 5.83 -23.84
CA PRO A 281 17.39 5.77 -24.96
C PRO A 281 17.02 7.17 -25.47
N ASP A 282 16.40 7.23 -26.64
CA ASP A 282 15.89 8.51 -27.14
C ASP A 282 14.72 8.95 -26.27
N GLY A 283 14.64 10.25 -25.98
CA GLY A 283 13.64 10.77 -25.07
C GLY A 283 13.90 12.20 -24.62
N GLU A 284 13.01 12.70 -23.78
CA GLU A 284 13.13 14.04 -23.20
C GLU A 284 13.67 13.96 -21.78
N TYR A 285 14.69 14.76 -21.49
CA TYR A 285 15.47 14.73 -20.25
C TYR A 285 15.73 16.14 -19.71
N GLN A 286 16.04 16.23 -18.42
CA GLN A 286 16.69 17.38 -17.81
C GLN A 286 18.17 17.07 -17.55
N ILE A 287 19.03 18.08 -17.67
CA ILE A 287 20.47 17.99 -17.39
C ILE A 287 20.73 18.78 -16.11
N LYS A 288 21.01 18.08 -15.01
CA LYS A 288 21.16 18.65 -13.66
C LYS A 288 22.63 18.59 -13.22
N SER A 289 23.10 19.60 -12.51
CA SER A 289 24.49 19.64 -12.00
C SER A 289 24.69 18.60 -10.89
N SER A 290 25.85 17.95 -10.83
CA SER A 290 26.20 17.10 -9.69
C SER A 290 26.53 17.90 -8.42
N LEU A 291 26.82 19.21 -8.55
CA LEU A 291 27.11 20.10 -7.42
C LEU A 291 25.84 20.48 -6.65
N ASP A 292 24.72 20.62 -7.36
CA ASP A 292 23.38 20.85 -6.80
C ASP A 292 22.34 20.40 -7.84
N GLN A 293 21.59 19.35 -7.53
CA GLN A 293 20.61 18.76 -8.45
C GLN A 293 19.36 19.66 -8.66
N ASN A 294 19.20 20.72 -7.87
CA ASN A 294 18.20 21.75 -8.11
C ASN A 294 18.62 22.76 -9.19
N VAL A 295 19.88 22.70 -9.64
CA VAL A 295 20.45 23.57 -10.68
C VAL A 295 20.62 22.79 -11.98
N ILE A 296 20.05 23.31 -13.07
CA ILE A 296 19.89 22.60 -14.33
C ILE A 296 20.29 23.47 -15.53
N ALA A 297 20.53 22.83 -16.67
CA ALA A 297 20.81 23.50 -17.93
C ALA A 297 19.52 24.07 -18.57
N GLU A 298 19.45 25.39 -18.72
CA GLU A 298 18.35 26.12 -19.35
C GLU A 298 18.83 26.84 -20.61
N LEU A 299 18.07 26.73 -21.71
CA LEU A 299 18.25 27.60 -22.88
C LEU A 299 17.67 28.99 -22.58
N ALA A 300 18.54 29.98 -22.38
CA ALA A 300 18.14 31.34 -22.07
C ALA A 300 17.68 32.10 -23.33
N SER A 301 17.04 33.26 -23.13
CA SER A 301 16.53 34.09 -24.22
C SER A 301 17.60 34.69 -25.13
N ASP A 302 18.84 34.78 -24.65
CA ASP A 302 20.02 35.19 -25.41
C ASP A 302 20.70 34.01 -26.13
N GLU A 303 20.01 32.89 -26.26
CA GLU A 303 20.43 31.65 -26.92
C GLU A 303 21.59 30.91 -26.25
N TYR A 304 22.13 31.39 -25.14
CA TYR A 304 23.14 30.66 -24.36
C TYR A 304 22.49 29.69 -23.37
N VAL A 305 23.16 28.57 -23.12
CA VAL A 305 22.75 27.63 -22.08
C VAL A 305 23.38 28.04 -20.75
N LYS A 306 22.54 28.21 -19.74
CA LYS A 306 22.94 28.71 -18.41
C LYS A 306 22.41 27.81 -17.31
N ALA A 307 23.10 27.84 -16.17
CA ALA A 307 22.64 27.22 -14.94
C ALA A 307 21.39 27.98 -14.45
N SER A 308 20.33 27.27 -14.11
CA SER A 308 19.07 27.84 -13.65
C SER A 308 18.43 26.93 -12.61
N LYS A 309 17.64 27.50 -11.70
CA LYS A 309 16.85 26.71 -10.75
C LYS A 309 15.80 25.89 -11.52
N ASN A 310 15.61 24.63 -11.12
CA ASN A 310 14.64 23.75 -11.78
C ASN A 310 13.20 24.21 -11.51
N TYR A 311 12.50 24.62 -12.57
CA TYR A 311 11.09 24.99 -12.54
C TYR A 311 10.25 24.09 -13.46
N GLY A 312 10.84 23.04 -14.04
CA GLY A 312 10.18 22.12 -14.96
C GLY A 312 9.70 22.76 -16.27
N LEU A 313 10.33 23.86 -16.71
CA LEU A 313 9.99 24.57 -17.94
C LEU A 313 10.42 23.81 -19.20
N ASP A 314 9.82 24.07 -20.36
CA ASP A 314 10.25 23.39 -21.59
C ASP A 314 11.65 23.84 -22.05
N LYS A 315 12.04 25.09 -21.78
CA LYS A 315 13.42 25.59 -22.01
C LYS A 315 14.48 24.96 -21.10
N GLN A 316 14.03 24.16 -20.13
CA GLN A 316 14.83 23.41 -19.16
C GLN A 316 14.84 21.90 -19.46
N LYS A 317 14.29 21.50 -20.62
CA LYS A 317 14.16 20.12 -21.07
C LYS A 317 14.77 19.95 -22.44
N TRP A 318 15.33 18.77 -22.67
CA TRP A 318 16.16 18.48 -23.84
C TRP A 318 15.80 17.12 -24.41
N LYS A 319 15.56 17.05 -25.71
CA LYS A 319 15.28 15.82 -26.45
C LYS A 319 16.58 15.23 -26.96
N PHE A 320 16.98 14.10 -26.40
CA PHE A 320 18.17 13.34 -26.79
C PHE A 320 17.80 12.39 -27.92
N THR A 321 18.58 12.40 -28.99
CA THR A 321 18.44 11.46 -30.11
C THR A 321 19.81 10.90 -30.43
N TYR A 322 19.94 9.57 -30.34
CA TYR A 322 21.20 8.90 -30.56
C TYR A 322 21.48 8.69 -32.05
N ASP A 323 22.64 9.15 -32.51
CA ASP A 323 23.15 8.88 -33.85
C ASP A 323 24.14 7.71 -33.80
N SER A 324 23.69 6.55 -34.28
CA SER A 324 24.50 5.33 -34.31
C SER A 324 25.74 5.41 -35.20
N SER A 325 25.73 6.24 -36.26
CA SER A 325 26.88 6.40 -37.15
C SER A 325 28.00 7.23 -36.50
N ARG A 326 27.63 8.15 -35.62
CA ARG A 326 28.55 9.03 -34.88
C ARG A 326 28.86 8.53 -33.47
N GLN A 327 28.11 7.55 -32.97
CA GLN A 327 28.17 7.08 -31.57
C GLN A 327 28.02 8.24 -30.56
N ALA A 328 27.13 9.19 -30.87
CA ALA A 328 26.93 10.41 -30.11
C ALA A 328 25.46 10.86 -30.19
N TYR A 329 25.05 11.77 -29.31
CA TYR A 329 23.71 12.31 -29.26
C TYR A 329 23.66 13.69 -29.91
N ILE A 330 22.61 13.93 -30.68
CA ILE A 330 22.12 15.29 -30.92
C ILE A 330 21.08 15.60 -29.84
N ILE A 331 21.17 16.79 -29.25
CA ILE A 331 20.36 17.17 -28.08
C ILE A 331 19.57 18.43 -28.45
N LYS A 332 18.27 18.29 -28.68
CA LYS A 332 17.39 19.38 -29.13
C LYS A 332 16.67 20.02 -27.95
N SER A 333 16.47 21.34 -27.97
CA SER A 333 15.61 22.01 -26.99
C SER A 333 14.16 21.51 -27.10
N SER A 334 13.45 21.44 -25.97
CA SER A 334 12.01 21.13 -25.98
C SER A 334 11.14 22.36 -26.19
N ASP A 335 11.73 23.56 -26.06
CA ASP A 335 11.08 24.86 -26.23
C ASP A 335 11.26 25.42 -27.64
N LYS A 336 12.46 25.28 -28.21
CA LYS A 336 12.84 25.82 -29.52
C LYS A 336 13.34 24.72 -30.45
N SER A 337 13.45 25.02 -31.75
CA SER A 337 13.98 24.06 -32.74
C SER A 337 15.49 23.87 -32.70
N GLN A 338 16.22 24.59 -31.84
CA GLN A 338 17.68 24.57 -31.74
C GLN A 338 18.24 23.36 -30.99
N VAL A 339 19.51 23.06 -31.24
CA VAL A 339 20.28 21.99 -30.62
C VAL A 339 21.41 22.52 -29.73
N PHE A 340 21.70 21.77 -28.67
CA PHE A 340 22.72 22.02 -27.66
C PHE A 340 24.10 21.98 -28.29
N THR A 341 24.67 23.14 -28.56
CA THR A 341 25.87 23.31 -29.39
C THR A 341 26.99 23.92 -28.56
N TRP A 342 28.20 23.38 -28.68
CA TRP A 342 29.39 24.09 -28.20
C TRP A 342 29.86 25.05 -29.29
N ASP A 343 29.90 26.34 -28.99
CA ASP A 343 30.41 27.36 -29.92
C ASP A 343 31.95 27.31 -29.99
N SER A 344 32.43 26.28 -30.69
CA SER A 344 33.82 25.82 -30.69
C SER A 344 34.82 26.85 -31.24
N GLN A 345 34.35 27.75 -32.11
CA GLN A 345 35.20 28.72 -32.83
C GLN A 345 35.17 30.14 -32.25
N HIS A 346 34.21 30.48 -31.39
CA HIS A 346 34.08 31.84 -30.86
C HIS A 346 34.08 31.87 -29.33
N SER A 347 32.90 31.79 -28.70
CA SER A 347 32.74 32.04 -27.28
C SER A 347 33.20 30.88 -26.40
N LYS A 348 33.33 29.67 -26.96
CA LYS A 348 33.52 28.39 -26.24
C LYS A 348 32.42 28.08 -25.22
N LYS A 349 31.32 28.84 -25.24
CA LYS A 349 30.13 28.61 -24.41
C LYS A 349 29.22 27.59 -25.07
N ILE A 350 28.27 27.08 -24.28
CA ILE A 350 27.18 26.29 -24.82
C ILE A 350 26.03 27.21 -25.21
N MET A 351 25.47 26.96 -26.39
CA MET A 351 24.34 27.73 -26.93
C MET A 351 23.34 26.83 -27.65
N GLY A 352 22.13 27.33 -27.86
CA GLY A 352 21.17 26.79 -28.81
C GLY A 352 21.50 27.30 -30.22
N TYR A 353 21.78 26.40 -31.15
CA TYR A 353 21.95 26.75 -32.56
C TYR A 353 21.09 25.87 -33.46
N TYR A 354 20.76 26.32 -34.67
CA TYR A 354 20.00 25.48 -35.59
C TYR A 354 20.80 24.23 -35.97
N ASP A 355 20.13 23.09 -36.11
CA ASP A 355 20.79 21.85 -36.52
C ASP A 355 21.34 22.00 -37.95
N GLN A 356 22.65 21.85 -38.08
CA GLN A 356 23.40 21.89 -39.34
C GLN A 356 24.21 20.60 -39.54
N GLY A 357 24.07 19.61 -38.65
CA GLY A 357 24.87 18.40 -38.67
C GLY A 357 26.36 18.59 -38.35
N ASN A 358 26.75 19.74 -37.78
CA ASN A 358 28.14 20.05 -37.44
C ASN A 358 28.63 19.22 -36.25
N LYS A 359 29.92 18.86 -36.23
CA LYS A 359 30.49 17.98 -35.19
C LYS A 359 30.35 18.54 -33.77
N ASP A 360 30.35 19.85 -33.60
CA ASP A 360 30.23 20.52 -32.29
C ASP A 360 28.80 20.53 -31.73
N GLN A 361 27.82 20.04 -32.50
CA GLN A 361 26.42 19.84 -32.09
C GLN A 361 26.15 18.43 -31.54
N TYR A 362 27.14 17.53 -31.61
CA TYR A 362 27.01 16.15 -31.16
C TYR A 362 27.82 15.91 -29.88
N TRP A 363 27.24 15.15 -28.96
CA TRP A 363 27.80 14.88 -27.64
C TRP A 363 27.86 13.39 -27.36
N LYS A 364 29.06 12.88 -27.09
CA LYS A 364 29.23 11.54 -26.53
C LYS A 364 28.96 11.61 -25.04
N ILE A 365 28.01 10.79 -24.57
CA ILE A 365 27.68 10.70 -23.15
C ILE A 365 28.49 9.55 -22.55
N GLU A 366 29.15 9.82 -21.42
CA GLU A 366 30.00 8.86 -20.71
C GLU A 366 29.53 8.76 -19.26
N ARG A 367 29.40 7.56 -18.72
CA ARG A 367 29.02 7.34 -17.31
C ARG A 367 30.26 7.39 -16.43
N THR A 368 30.18 8.05 -15.29
CA THR A 368 31.25 8.10 -14.28
C THR A 368 31.07 6.99 -13.24
N GLU A 369 32.14 6.63 -12.52
CA GLU A 369 32.12 5.56 -11.51
C GLU A 369 31.13 5.83 -10.36
N ASP A 370 30.88 7.11 -10.05
CA ASP A 370 29.94 7.59 -9.04
C ASP A 370 28.50 7.75 -9.56
N GLY A 371 28.21 7.28 -10.78
CA GLY A 371 26.84 7.20 -11.33
C GLY A 371 26.33 8.45 -12.05
N PHE A 372 27.15 9.49 -12.19
CA PHE A 372 26.84 10.67 -13.01
C PHE A 372 27.23 10.47 -14.48
N TYR A 373 27.04 11.51 -15.28
CA TYR A 373 27.36 11.55 -16.70
C TYR A 373 28.29 12.72 -17.02
N LYS A 374 29.11 12.51 -18.05
CA LYS A 374 29.96 13.51 -18.68
C LYS A 374 29.54 13.65 -20.14
N PHE A 375 29.45 14.88 -20.61
CA PHE A 375 29.12 15.19 -22.00
C PHE A 375 30.41 15.60 -22.71
N ARG A 376 30.96 14.71 -23.52
CA ARG A 376 32.17 14.97 -24.32
C ARG A 376 31.78 15.43 -25.71
N ASN A 377 32.31 16.56 -26.16
CA ASN A 377 31.94 17.08 -27.46
C ASN A 377 32.57 16.23 -28.59
N TYR A 378 31.83 16.03 -29.68
CA TYR A 378 32.29 15.21 -30.80
C TYR A 378 33.30 15.93 -31.71
N TYR A 379 33.34 17.27 -31.71
CA TYR A 379 34.35 18.04 -32.45
C TYR A 379 35.75 17.92 -31.83
N ASP A 380 35.86 18.01 -30.50
CA ASP A 380 37.11 17.84 -29.75
C ASP A 380 36.89 16.96 -28.52
N SER A 381 37.47 15.76 -28.54
CA SER A 381 37.33 14.78 -27.47
C SER A 381 37.99 15.21 -26.16
N LYS A 382 38.80 16.27 -26.12
CA LYS A 382 39.34 16.81 -24.86
C LYS A 382 38.36 17.73 -24.14
N VAL A 383 37.32 18.21 -24.84
CA VAL A 383 36.38 19.20 -24.33
C VAL A 383 35.11 18.53 -23.86
N VAL A 384 34.67 18.91 -22.65
CA VAL A 384 33.48 18.39 -21.99
C VAL A 384 32.59 19.54 -21.50
N LEU A 385 31.31 19.25 -21.28
CA LEU A 385 30.38 20.18 -20.69
C LEU A 385 30.79 20.51 -19.25
N ASP A 386 30.94 21.80 -18.98
CA ASP A 386 31.47 22.34 -17.73
C ASP A 386 30.59 23.47 -17.22
N LEU A 387 30.29 23.45 -15.93
CA LEU A 387 29.65 24.56 -15.23
C LEU A 387 30.72 25.58 -14.82
N GLN A 388 30.69 26.76 -15.45
CA GLN A 388 31.76 27.74 -15.30
C GLN A 388 32.09 28.06 -13.83
N ASN A 389 33.36 27.89 -13.47
CA ASN A 389 33.90 28.13 -12.13
C ASN A 389 33.21 27.32 -11.00
N SER A 390 32.56 26.19 -11.32
CA SER A 390 31.75 25.41 -10.36
C SER A 390 30.62 26.23 -9.70
N ASN A 391 30.19 27.33 -10.32
CA ASN A 391 29.24 28.26 -9.71
C ASN A 391 27.79 27.87 -10.02
N THR A 392 27.04 27.43 -9.01
CA THR A 392 25.64 27.00 -9.13
C THR A 392 24.63 28.16 -9.14
N SER A 393 25.08 29.41 -9.11
CA SER A 393 24.21 30.59 -9.20
C SER A 393 23.44 30.62 -10.53
N SER A 394 22.16 31.03 -10.48
CA SER A 394 21.36 31.20 -11.70
C SER A 394 22.00 32.22 -12.65
N GLY A 395 22.07 31.87 -13.93
CA GLY A 395 22.71 32.68 -14.98
C GLY A 395 24.19 32.36 -15.22
N THR A 396 24.85 31.54 -14.39
CA THR A 396 26.20 31.04 -14.69
C THR A 396 26.21 30.34 -16.04
N SER A 397 27.22 30.61 -16.87
CA SER A 397 27.33 30.00 -18.20
C SER A 397 27.66 28.51 -18.09
N LEU A 398 27.05 27.70 -18.95
CA LEU A 398 27.64 26.42 -19.32
C LEU A 398 28.66 26.66 -20.43
N GLN A 399 29.78 25.94 -20.39
CA GLN A 399 30.89 26.09 -21.32
C GLN A 399 31.46 24.73 -21.73
N GLY A 400 32.20 24.71 -22.84
CA GLY A 400 33.11 23.60 -23.14
C GLY A 400 34.46 23.87 -22.49
N TRP A 401 34.93 22.97 -21.64
CA TRP A 401 36.25 23.06 -21.00
C TRP A 401 37.04 21.77 -21.12
N GLU A 402 38.36 21.84 -21.01
CA GLU A 402 39.22 20.65 -21.00
C GLU A 402 38.84 19.73 -19.83
N ASP A 403 38.74 18.44 -20.10
CA ASP A 403 38.37 17.42 -19.10
C ASP A 403 39.37 17.43 -17.94
N ASN A 404 38.89 17.84 -16.78
CA ASN A 404 39.69 17.99 -15.56
C ASN A 404 39.15 17.14 -14.39
N GLY A 405 38.10 16.34 -14.64
CA GLY A 405 37.52 15.42 -13.66
C GLY A 405 36.77 16.07 -12.49
N THR A 406 36.60 17.40 -12.48
CA THR A 406 35.89 18.10 -11.40
C THR A 406 34.39 17.82 -11.40
N ASN A 407 33.72 18.07 -10.27
CA ASN A 407 32.26 17.94 -10.17
C ASN A 407 31.50 18.95 -11.06
N ALA A 408 32.14 20.03 -11.52
CA ALA A 408 31.54 20.95 -12.50
C ALA A 408 31.30 20.30 -13.88
N GLN A 409 31.95 19.16 -14.15
CA GLN A 409 31.87 18.41 -15.41
C GLN A 409 31.02 17.13 -15.29
N LYS A 410 30.36 16.94 -14.15
CA LYS A 410 29.51 15.81 -13.86
C LYS A 410 28.05 16.24 -13.79
N TRP A 411 27.19 15.47 -14.42
CA TRP A 411 25.80 15.82 -14.66
C TRP A 411 24.88 14.64 -14.37
N LEU A 412 23.74 14.88 -13.73
CA LEU A 412 22.66 13.91 -13.63
C LEU A 412 21.70 14.15 -14.79
N ILE A 413 21.40 13.09 -15.56
CA ILE A 413 20.45 13.15 -16.67
C ILE A 413 19.16 12.46 -16.22
N THR A 414 18.10 13.24 -15.98
CA THR A 414 16.83 12.73 -15.45
C THR A 414 15.76 12.76 -16.54
N PRO A 415 15.09 11.64 -16.86
CA PRO A 415 14.00 11.64 -17.83
C PRO A 415 12.81 12.47 -17.34
N VAL A 416 12.05 13.04 -18.28
CA VAL A 416 10.87 13.87 -17.96
C VAL A 416 9.61 13.00 -17.89
N PHE A 417 8.95 12.99 -16.73
CA PHE A 417 7.67 12.33 -16.51
C PHE A 417 6.62 13.36 -16.06
N ASN A 418 5.50 13.47 -16.78
CA ASN A 418 4.54 14.57 -16.57
C ASN A 418 3.20 14.13 -15.95
N GLN A 419 2.80 12.88 -16.11
CA GLN A 419 1.58 12.36 -15.48
C GLN A 419 1.94 11.52 -14.26
N THR A 420 2.29 12.19 -13.16
CA THR A 420 2.66 11.50 -11.91
C THR A 420 1.51 10.88 -11.10
N ILE A 421 0.25 11.08 -11.50
CA ILE A 421 -0.98 10.64 -10.82
C ILE A 421 -1.99 10.23 -11.89
N GLU A 422 -2.71 9.13 -11.69
CA GLU A 422 -3.86 8.81 -12.53
C GLU A 422 -4.99 9.82 -12.38
N ASN A 423 -5.90 9.83 -13.34
CA ASN A 423 -7.14 10.58 -13.18
C ASN A 423 -8.02 9.88 -12.14
N GLY A 424 -8.62 10.64 -11.23
CA GLY A 424 -9.44 10.06 -10.17
C GLY A 424 -9.66 10.97 -8.98
N GLU A 425 -10.40 10.47 -7.99
CA GLU A 425 -10.68 11.19 -6.75
C GLU A 425 -9.65 10.85 -5.68
N TYR A 426 -9.06 11.90 -5.11
CA TYR A 426 -7.99 11.80 -4.13
C TYR A 426 -8.21 12.75 -2.95
N GLN A 427 -7.65 12.36 -1.82
CA GLN A 427 -7.37 13.27 -0.71
C GLN A 427 -5.98 13.90 -0.92
N ILE A 428 -5.86 15.19 -0.63
CA ILE A 428 -4.57 15.88 -0.57
C ILE A 428 -4.23 16.14 0.90
N LYS A 429 -3.15 15.55 1.41
CA LYS A 429 -2.62 15.79 2.76
C LYS A 429 -1.28 16.50 2.69
N SER A 430 -1.01 17.48 3.53
CA SER A 430 0.35 18.00 3.72
C SER A 430 1.25 16.93 4.34
N SER A 431 2.57 17.07 4.20
CA SER A 431 3.55 16.21 4.89
C SER A 431 3.49 16.29 6.42
N LEU A 432 2.69 17.22 6.97
CA LEU A 432 2.44 17.39 8.39
C LEU A 432 1.13 16.74 8.86
N GLY A 433 0.42 16.06 7.96
CA GLY A 433 -0.82 15.33 8.26
C GLY A 433 -2.12 16.12 8.09
N LEU A 434 -2.05 17.42 7.75
CA LEU A 434 -3.24 18.24 7.50
C LEU A 434 -3.90 17.90 6.17
N THR A 435 -5.22 17.78 6.15
CA THR A 435 -6.02 17.54 4.95
C THR A 435 -6.44 18.85 4.30
N VAL A 436 -6.25 18.95 2.98
CA VAL A 436 -6.68 20.11 2.18
C VAL A 436 -8.18 20.06 1.92
N GLU A 437 -8.85 21.18 2.16
CA GLU A 437 -10.29 21.30 2.03
C GLU A 437 -10.74 22.60 1.37
N LEU A 438 -11.86 22.55 0.65
CA LEU A 438 -12.60 23.72 0.22
C LEU A 438 -13.48 24.19 1.39
N SER A 439 -13.04 25.23 2.10
CA SER A 439 -13.73 25.70 3.32
C SER A 439 -14.95 26.56 3.01
N ALA A 440 -15.05 27.15 1.81
CA ALA A 440 -16.22 27.89 1.35
C ALA A 440 -16.67 27.39 -0.03
N ASN A 441 -17.89 26.86 -0.13
CA ASN A 441 -18.45 26.32 -1.36
C ASN A 441 -19.08 27.42 -2.24
N SER A 442 -18.27 28.34 -2.72
CA SER A 442 -18.66 29.41 -3.64
C SER A 442 -17.51 29.73 -4.58
N ASP A 443 -17.79 30.40 -5.69
CA ASP A 443 -16.73 30.94 -6.56
C ASP A 443 -15.86 31.93 -5.75
N GLY A 444 -14.54 31.73 -5.79
CA GLY A 444 -13.59 32.43 -4.93
C GLY A 444 -13.52 31.92 -3.47
N GLY A 445 -14.11 30.77 -3.18
CA GLY A 445 -14.09 30.18 -1.85
C GLY A 445 -12.68 29.80 -1.38
N LEU A 446 -12.37 30.04 -0.10
CA LEU A 446 -11.03 29.78 0.44
C LEU A 446 -10.75 28.27 0.52
N VAL A 447 -9.52 27.89 0.17
CA VAL A 447 -8.99 26.54 0.40
C VAL A 447 -8.04 26.56 1.58
N THR A 448 -8.21 25.63 2.52
CA THR A 448 -7.40 25.54 3.74
C THR A 448 -6.88 24.13 3.96
N ALA A 449 -6.02 23.94 4.96
CA ALA A 449 -5.56 22.66 5.44
C ALA A 449 -5.83 22.53 6.95
N TRP A 450 -6.47 21.43 7.35
CA TRP A 450 -6.93 21.16 8.71
C TRP A 450 -6.48 19.79 9.23
N TYR A 451 -6.32 19.63 10.54
CA TYR A 451 -5.88 18.36 11.15
C TYR A 451 -6.87 17.21 10.96
N ASN A 452 -8.16 17.54 10.85
CA ASN A 452 -9.20 16.54 10.91
C ASN A 452 -9.61 16.12 9.50
N TYR A 453 -9.46 14.83 9.22
CA TYR A 453 -10.07 14.20 8.07
C TYR A 453 -11.37 13.54 8.49
N TYR A 454 -12.48 14.05 7.96
CA TYR A 454 -13.82 13.56 8.24
C TYR A 454 -14.42 12.78 7.06
N GLY A 455 -13.65 12.57 5.98
CA GLY A 455 -14.15 11.92 4.75
C GLY A 455 -15.21 12.75 4.02
N LEU A 456 -15.26 14.06 4.27
CA LEU A 456 -16.19 15.00 3.64
C LEU A 456 -15.83 15.25 2.17
N ASP A 457 -16.82 15.54 1.33
CA ASP A 457 -16.57 15.83 -0.09
C ASP A 457 -15.80 17.13 -0.30
N ASN A 458 -15.83 18.05 0.67
CA ASN A 458 -15.00 19.25 0.61
C ASN A 458 -13.52 18.97 0.88
N GLN A 459 -13.18 17.77 1.36
CA GLN A 459 -11.82 17.28 1.64
C GLN A 459 -11.29 16.35 0.53
N LYS A 460 -12.03 16.20 -0.56
CA LYS A 460 -11.72 15.32 -1.70
C LYS A 460 -11.60 16.13 -2.99
N TRP A 461 -10.72 15.68 -3.87
CA TRP A 461 -10.30 16.41 -5.06
C TRP A 461 -10.15 15.46 -6.25
N ASN A 462 -10.78 15.79 -7.37
CA ASN A 462 -10.70 15.02 -8.60
C ASN A 462 -9.58 15.56 -9.50
N PHE A 463 -8.57 14.73 -9.76
CA PHE A 463 -7.41 15.04 -10.60
C PHE A 463 -7.71 14.66 -12.04
N ILE A 464 -7.47 15.60 -12.96
CA ILE A 464 -7.69 15.41 -14.39
C ILE A 464 -6.46 15.94 -15.15
N TYR A 465 -5.69 15.02 -15.72
CA TYR A 465 -4.49 15.34 -16.49
C TYR A 465 -4.84 15.87 -17.89
N ASP A 466 -4.17 16.96 -18.28
CA ASP A 466 -4.22 17.53 -19.62
C ASP A 466 -2.87 17.30 -20.31
N SER A 467 -2.85 16.44 -21.32
CA SER A 467 -1.62 16.07 -22.04
C SER A 467 -1.05 17.21 -22.89
N ASN A 468 -1.88 18.14 -23.37
CA ASN A 468 -1.45 19.30 -24.14
C ASN A 468 -0.74 20.33 -23.24
N LYS A 469 -1.25 20.52 -22.01
CA LYS A 469 -0.66 21.42 -21.01
C LYS A 469 0.39 20.73 -20.12
N ARG A 470 0.47 19.41 -20.17
CA ARG A 470 1.33 18.56 -19.33
C ARG A 470 1.14 18.86 -17.83
N ALA A 471 -0.10 19.06 -17.40
CA ALA A 471 -0.47 19.50 -16.06
C ALA A 471 -1.90 19.05 -15.67
N TYR A 472 -2.25 19.17 -14.39
CA TYR A 472 -3.56 18.75 -13.87
C TYR A 472 -4.50 19.92 -13.64
N LYS A 473 -5.78 19.70 -13.95
CA LYS A 473 -6.89 20.36 -13.26
C LYS A 473 -7.22 19.56 -12.00
N ILE A 474 -7.54 20.26 -10.91
CA ILE A 474 -7.87 19.66 -9.63
C ILE A 474 -9.22 20.22 -9.19
N LYS A 475 -10.29 19.44 -9.32
CA LYS A 475 -11.68 19.85 -9.07
C LYS A 475 -12.11 19.43 -7.66
N SER A 476 -12.90 20.25 -6.97
CA SER A 476 -13.49 19.86 -5.69
C SER A 476 -14.53 18.76 -5.90
N ALA A 477 -14.55 17.73 -5.06
CA ALA A 477 -15.62 16.72 -5.09
C ALA A 477 -16.95 17.28 -4.56
N GLN A 478 -16.91 18.21 -3.59
CA GLN A 478 -18.10 18.91 -3.09
C GLN A 478 -18.79 19.74 -4.19
N ASN A 479 -18.02 20.33 -5.09
CA ASN A 479 -18.53 21.12 -6.20
C ASN A 479 -17.59 21.03 -7.41
N PRO A 480 -17.89 20.15 -8.39
CA PRO A 480 -17.05 19.92 -9.55
C PRO A 480 -16.84 21.14 -10.47
N ASN A 481 -17.63 22.22 -10.27
CA ASN A 481 -17.42 23.47 -11.00
C ASN A 481 -16.27 24.30 -10.42
N LEU A 482 -15.80 24.01 -9.20
CA LEU A 482 -14.74 24.77 -8.54
C LEU A 482 -13.39 24.03 -8.60
N LEU A 483 -12.39 24.69 -9.19
CA LEU A 483 -11.02 24.20 -9.36
C LEU A 483 -10.10 24.84 -8.31
N LEU A 484 -9.16 24.05 -7.79
CA LEU A 484 -8.04 24.54 -6.99
C LEU A 484 -7.22 25.53 -7.82
N THR A 485 -7.32 26.82 -7.50
CA THR A 485 -6.84 27.91 -8.35
C THR A 485 -6.06 28.91 -7.53
N TRP A 486 -4.93 29.39 -8.06
CA TRP A 486 -4.33 30.63 -7.60
C TRP A 486 -4.58 31.73 -8.62
N ASN A 487 -5.38 32.74 -8.26
CA ASN A 487 -5.61 33.89 -9.14
C ASN A 487 -4.36 34.78 -9.17
N SER A 488 -3.47 34.50 -10.13
CA SER A 488 -2.21 35.23 -10.31
C SER A 488 -2.37 36.69 -10.78
N ASN A 489 -3.57 37.10 -11.18
CA ASN A 489 -3.87 38.49 -11.54
C ASN A 489 -4.18 39.34 -10.29
N SER A 490 -4.36 38.72 -9.12
CA SER A 490 -4.48 39.37 -7.82
C SER A 490 -3.12 39.47 -7.12
N SER A 491 -2.95 40.46 -6.25
CA SER A 491 -1.80 40.55 -5.34
C SER A 491 -1.84 39.47 -4.24
N GLU A 492 -2.98 38.83 -4.05
CA GLU A 492 -3.16 37.79 -3.04
C GLU A 492 -2.49 36.48 -3.44
N LYS A 493 -1.85 35.84 -2.46
CA LYS A 493 -1.21 34.53 -2.63
C LYS A 493 -2.12 33.36 -2.27
N PHE A 494 -3.37 33.61 -1.87
CA PHE A 494 -4.29 32.56 -1.44
C PHE A 494 -4.74 31.69 -2.61
N VAL A 495 -4.85 30.40 -2.33
CA VAL A 495 -5.46 29.42 -3.22
C VAL A 495 -6.94 29.27 -2.88
N ARG A 496 -7.77 29.24 -3.91
CA ARG A 496 -9.23 29.30 -3.82
C ARG A 496 -9.89 28.34 -4.80
N GLY A 497 -11.15 28.01 -4.56
CA GLY A 497 -12.01 27.34 -5.52
C GLY A 497 -12.60 28.35 -6.48
N TYR A 498 -12.21 28.31 -7.76
CA TYR A 498 -12.78 29.16 -8.81
C TYR A 498 -13.39 28.34 -9.94
N THR A 499 -14.40 28.89 -10.59
CA THR A 499 -14.98 28.34 -11.81
C THR A 499 -13.98 28.26 -12.96
N GLU A 500 -14.18 27.32 -13.87
CA GLU A 500 -13.23 27.04 -14.96
C GLU A 500 -13.15 28.21 -15.96
N SER A 501 -11.96 28.80 -16.10
CA SER A 501 -11.62 29.87 -17.06
C SER A 501 -10.75 29.38 -18.22
N GLY A 502 -10.07 28.23 -18.05
CA GLY A 502 -9.13 27.68 -19.02
C GLY A 502 -7.71 28.26 -18.95
N GLU A 503 -7.49 29.29 -18.14
CA GLU A 503 -6.18 29.91 -17.94
C GLU A 503 -5.18 28.98 -17.25
N ASN A 504 -3.89 29.19 -17.51
CA ASN A 504 -2.82 28.37 -16.93
C ASN A 504 -2.73 28.47 -15.39
N ASN A 505 -3.36 29.47 -14.77
CA ASN A 505 -3.32 29.66 -13.32
C ASN A 505 -4.19 28.63 -12.55
N GLN A 506 -5.06 27.89 -13.25
CA GLN A 506 -5.87 26.79 -12.73
C GLN A 506 -5.24 25.40 -12.95
N TYR A 507 -4.03 25.36 -13.51
CA TYR A 507 -3.33 24.11 -13.81
C TYR A 507 -2.09 23.97 -12.93
N TRP A 508 -1.86 22.75 -12.47
CA TRP A 508 -0.76 22.41 -11.58
C TRP A 508 0.08 21.28 -12.16
N ARG A 509 1.39 21.50 -12.27
CA ARG A 509 2.34 20.40 -12.49
C ARG A 509 2.67 19.77 -11.15
N THR A 510 2.68 18.45 -11.12
CA THR A 510 3.05 17.69 -9.93
C THR A 510 4.46 17.14 -10.10
N GLU A 511 5.28 17.32 -9.06
CA GLU A 511 6.69 16.92 -9.06
C GLU A 511 6.92 16.02 -7.84
N ARG A 512 7.36 14.78 -8.06
CA ARG A 512 7.69 13.88 -6.95
C ARG A 512 9.03 14.29 -6.34
N THR A 513 9.07 14.34 -5.02
CA THR A 513 10.27 14.61 -4.23
C THR A 513 10.96 13.30 -3.85
N ASP A 514 12.24 13.38 -3.49
CA ASP A 514 13.05 12.20 -3.14
C ASP A 514 12.50 11.43 -1.92
N ASP A 515 11.71 12.08 -1.07
CA ASP A 515 11.02 11.48 0.09
C ASP A 515 9.59 10.98 -0.24
N GLY A 516 9.23 10.87 -1.52
CA GLY A 516 7.98 10.26 -1.99
C GLY A 516 6.74 11.17 -2.01
N PHE A 517 6.86 12.39 -1.46
CA PHE A 517 5.83 13.42 -1.54
C PHE A 517 5.75 14.05 -2.94
N LEU A 518 4.74 14.89 -3.14
CA LEU A 518 4.53 15.68 -4.35
C LEU A 518 4.60 17.18 -4.02
N LYS A 519 5.14 17.96 -4.95
CA LYS A 519 5.01 19.43 -5.00
C LYS A 519 4.04 19.78 -6.11
N PHE A 520 3.25 20.84 -5.90
CA PHE A 520 2.29 21.36 -6.88
C PHE A 520 2.78 22.70 -7.38
N ARG A 521 3.28 22.76 -8.61
CA ARG A 521 3.79 23.99 -9.25
C ARG A 521 2.73 24.59 -10.15
N ASN A 522 2.46 25.89 -9.98
CA ASN A 522 1.47 26.56 -10.80
C ASN A 522 1.98 26.72 -12.24
N LEU A 523 1.15 26.39 -13.23
CA LEU A 523 1.56 26.44 -14.63
C LEU A 523 1.74 27.88 -15.14
N ASN A 524 1.00 28.85 -14.59
CA ASN A 524 1.11 30.26 -15.01
C ASN A 524 2.38 30.95 -14.47
N ASN A 525 2.75 30.70 -13.20
CA ASN A 525 4.03 31.14 -12.65
C ASN A 525 4.78 29.95 -12.03
N PRO A 526 5.72 29.34 -12.80
CA PRO A 526 6.46 28.18 -12.36
C PRO A 526 7.41 28.40 -11.17
N LYS A 527 7.65 29.64 -10.73
CA LYS A 527 8.38 29.87 -9.47
C LYS A 527 7.52 29.53 -8.25
N MET A 528 6.20 29.58 -8.41
CA MET A 528 5.22 29.50 -7.34
C MET A 528 4.70 28.07 -7.19
N VAL A 529 4.79 27.54 -5.98
CA VAL A 529 4.29 26.21 -5.59
C VAL A 529 3.23 26.34 -4.51
N LEU A 530 2.31 25.36 -4.46
CA LEU A 530 1.33 25.23 -3.40
C LEU A 530 2.05 25.03 -2.07
N SER A 531 1.71 25.88 -1.11
CA SER A 531 2.23 25.89 0.25
C SER A 531 1.07 26.15 1.21
N LYS A 532 1.34 26.02 2.50
CA LYS A 532 0.40 26.46 3.54
C LYS A 532 1.02 27.58 4.38
N THR A 533 0.18 28.36 5.04
CA THR A 533 0.67 29.27 6.07
C THR A 533 1.25 28.48 7.27
N ARG A 534 2.10 29.13 8.07
CA ARG A 534 2.77 28.49 9.23
C ARG A 534 1.83 28.18 10.40
N ASN A 535 0.56 28.57 10.33
CA ASN A 535 -0.43 28.28 11.36
C ASN A 535 -0.84 26.80 11.34
N VAL A 536 -1.37 26.35 12.49
CA VAL A 536 -1.88 25.00 12.76
C VAL A 536 -3.06 24.72 11.79
N ASN A 537 -4.07 25.58 11.77
CA ASN A 537 -5.06 25.62 10.69
C ASN A 537 -4.65 26.70 9.69
N ALA A 538 -4.38 26.29 8.45
CA ALA A 538 -3.66 27.13 7.50
C ALA A 538 -4.46 27.31 6.21
N ALA A 539 -4.65 28.57 5.79
CA ALA A 539 -5.01 28.84 4.42
C ALA A 539 -3.93 28.29 3.47
N LEU A 540 -4.36 27.72 2.34
CA LEU A 540 -3.43 27.41 1.28
C LEU A 540 -3.05 28.67 0.53
N ILE A 541 -1.77 28.73 0.21
CA ILE A 541 -1.16 29.84 -0.48
C ILE A 541 -0.23 29.31 -1.57
N VAL A 542 0.23 30.21 -2.41
CA VAL A 542 1.42 29.96 -3.21
C VAL A 542 2.63 30.66 -2.62
N GLN A 543 3.79 30.01 -2.67
CA GLN A 543 5.07 30.59 -2.29
C GLN A 543 6.13 30.22 -3.32
N GLU A 544 7.23 30.97 -3.34
CA GLU A 544 8.38 30.54 -4.14
C GLU A 544 8.90 29.20 -3.61
N ASP A 545 9.25 28.29 -4.52
CA ASP A 545 9.76 26.98 -4.16
C ASP A 545 11.04 27.12 -3.32
N ASP A 546 11.02 26.65 -2.08
CA ASP A 546 12.17 26.62 -1.17
C ASP A 546 12.41 25.21 -0.60
N GLY A 547 11.62 24.22 -1.03
CA GLY A 547 11.71 22.83 -0.58
C GLY A 547 11.21 22.59 0.85
N ALA A 548 10.56 23.58 1.48
CA ALA A 548 10.05 23.45 2.85
C ALA A 548 8.99 22.34 2.98
N LYS A 549 8.81 21.82 4.21
CA LYS A 549 7.83 20.75 4.50
C LYS A 549 6.40 21.20 4.17
N GLU A 550 6.11 22.48 4.31
CA GLU A 550 4.82 23.10 3.98
C GLU A 550 4.47 23.04 2.48
N GLN A 551 5.45 22.77 1.62
CA GLN A 551 5.29 22.67 0.17
C GLN A 551 5.16 21.21 -0.31
N LYS A 552 5.17 20.24 0.63
CA LYS A 552 5.14 18.81 0.35
C LYS A 552 3.76 18.23 0.65
N TRP A 553 3.24 17.49 -0.31
CA TRP A 553 1.87 17.02 -0.35
C TRP A 553 1.80 15.54 -0.68
N LEU A 554 0.82 14.87 -0.12
CA LEU A 554 0.62 13.45 -0.15
C LEU A 554 -0.77 13.18 -0.70
N ILE A 555 -0.85 12.39 -1.76
CA ILE A 555 -2.07 12.15 -2.51
C ILE A 555 -2.53 10.72 -2.24
N THR A 556 -3.73 10.57 -1.69
CA THR A 556 -4.31 9.27 -1.32
C THR A 556 -5.55 9.02 -2.17
N PRO A 557 -5.66 7.90 -2.91
CA PRO A 557 -6.92 7.53 -3.54
C PRO A 557 -8.03 7.45 -2.48
N VAL A 558 -9.23 7.93 -2.81
CA VAL A 558 -10.37 7.82 -1.90
C VAL A 558 -10.98 6.41 -2.04
N ILE A 559 -10.94 5.62 -0.96
CA ILE A 559 -11.62 4.31 -0.87
C ILE A 559 -12.76 4.45 0.15
N ASN A 560 -14.00 4.51 -0.33
CA ASN A 560 -15.14 4.75 0.56
C ASN A 560 -15.86 3.46 1.01
N GLN A 561 -15.74 2.37 0.26
CA GLN A 561 -16.25 1.05 0.67
C GLN A 561 -15.16 0.27 1.44
N THR A 562 -15.03 0.55 2.73
CA THR A 562 -14.00 -0.04 3.62
C THR A 562 -14.27 -1.47 4.12
N ILE A 563 -15.53 -1.91 4.13
CA ILE A 563 -15.96 -3.28 4.48
C ILE A 563 -16.95 -3.80 3.42
N GLU A 564 -17.10 -5.12 3.33
CA GLU A 564 -18.16 -5.71 2.51
C GLU A 564 -19.55 -5.44 3.10
N ASP A 565 -20.56 -5.44 2.23
CA ASP A 565 -21.95 -5.44 2.69
C ASP A 565 -22.24 -6.74 3.45
N GLY A 566 -22.98 -6.64 4.56
CA GLY A 566 -23.26 -7.79 5.42
C GLY A 566 -23.74 -7.41 6.81
N GLU A 567 -23.93 -8.41 7.65
CA GLU A 567 -24.31 -8.26 9.06
C GLU A 567 -23.09 -8.26 9.97
N TYR A 568 -23.04 -7.28 10.87
CA TYR A 568 -21.94 -7.06 11.79
C TYR A 568 -22.43 -6.83 13.21
N VAL A 569 -21.61 -7.21 14.17
CA VAL A 569 -21.69 -6.78 15.56
C VAL A 569 -20.70 -5.63 15.76
N ILE A 570 -21.19 -4.53 16.33
CA ILE A 570 -20.39 -3.32 16.59
C ILE A 570 -19.84 -3.41 18.02
N LYS A 571 -18.56 -3.79 18.17
CA LYS A 571 -17.90 -4.06 19.47
C LYS A 571 -17.10 -2.85 19.95
N SER A 572 -17.27 -2.46 21.21
CA SER A 572 -16.51 -1.35 21.80
C SER A 572 -15.04 -1.70 22.02
N SER A 573 -14.12 -0.78 21.73
CA SER A 573 -12.70 -0.95 22.08
C SER A 573 -12.40 -0.77 23.58
N ILE A 574 -13.34 -0.22 24.36
CA ILE A 574 -13.19 -0.07 25.81
C ILE A 574 -13.28 -1.45 26.49
N ALA A 575 -14.27 -2.23 26.06
CA ALA A 575 -14.55 -3.56 26.58
C ALA A 575 -15.07 -4.42 25.41
N PRO A 576 -14.28 -5.35 24.87
CA PRO A 576 -14.63 -6.12 23.68
C PRO A 576 -15.92 -6.96 23.79
N ASN A 577 -16.38 -7.27 25.02
CA ASN A 577 -17.67 -7.95 25.22
C ASN A 577 -18.88 -7.00 25.14
N LYS A 578 -18.68 -5.67 25.11
CA LYS A 578 -19.77 -4.69 25.04
C LYS A 578 -20.05 -4.31 23.59
N VAL A 579 -21.32 -4.43 23.19
CA VAL A 579 -21.76 -4.23 21.81
C VAL A 579 -22.95 -3.28 21.75
N ALA A 580 -23.17 -2.69 20.57
CA ALA A 580 -24.35 -1.87 20.34
C ALA A 580 -25.62 -2.74 20.22
N ASP A 581 -26.57 -2.53 21.13
CA ASP A 581 -27.77 -3.33 21.32
C ASP A 581 -29.03 -2.47 21.21
N LEU A 582 -29.96 -2.86 20.33
CA LEU A 582 -31.24 -2.20 20.13
C LEU A 582 -32.30 -2.68 21.14
N THR A 583 -32.78 -1.78 21.98
CA THR A 583 -33.84 -2.06 22.95
C THR A 583 -35.23 -2.06 22.31
N THR A 584 -36.24 -2.49 23.08
CA THR A 584 -37.64 -2.44 22.66
C THR A 584 -38.12 -1.00 22.42
N ASP A 585 -37.60 -0.06 23.20
CA ASP A 585 -37.93 1.38 23.17
C ASP A 585 -37.18 2.14 22.07
N ARG A 586 -36.45 1.41 21.22
CA ARG A 586 -35.65 1.92 20.10
C ARG A 586 -34.41 2.71 20.51
N ASP A 587 -34.06 2.71 21.78
CA ASP A 587 -32.75 3.19 22.23
C ASP A 587 -31.66 2.19 21.80
N VAL A 588 -30.46 2.68 21.50
CA VAL A 588 -29.27 1.83 21.28
C VAL A 588 -28.31 2.00 22.45
N ILE A 589 -28.06 0.91 23.17
CA ILE A 589 -27.25 0.88 24.40
C ILE A 589 -26.00 0.00 24.21
N THR A 590 -25.07 0.05 25.15
CA THR A 590 -24.06 -1.01 25.33
C THR A 590 -24.67 -2.18 26.08
N TYR A 591 -24.45 -3.40 25.60
CA TYR A 591 -24.80 -4.61 26.35
C TYR A 591 -23.78 -5.72 26.15
N ASP A 592 -23.76 -6.71 27.04
CA ASP A 592 -22.91 -7.88 26.87
C ASP A 592 -23.33 -8.65 25.62
N ASN A 593 -22.34 -8.97 24.79
CA ASN A 593 -22.58 -9.67 23.53
C ASN A 593 -23.20 -11.04 23.80
N HIS A 594 -24.39 -11.24 23.26
CA HIS A 594 -25.11 -12.51 23.27
C HIS A 594 -25.55 -12.93 21.86
N TYR A 595 -25.04 -12.27 20.81
CA TYR A 595 -25.31 -12.58 19.41
C TYR A 595 -26.81 -12.58 19.02
N GLY A 596 -27.64 -11.90 19.81
CA GLY A 596 -29.06 -11.73 19.48
C GLY A 596 -29.22 -10.86 18.23
N ASN A 597 -30.33 -11.02 17.50
CA ASN A 597 -30.56 -10.21 16.30
C ASN A 597 -30.64 -8.70 16.61
N ASN A 598 -30.96 -8.32 17.85
CA ASN A 598 -30.97 -6.93 18.32
C ASN A 598 -29.56 -6.33 18.47
N GLN A 599 -28.52 -7.16 18.47
CA GLN A 599 -27.11 -6.74 18.52
C GLN A 599 -26.41 -6.83 17.16
N LYS A 600 -27.14 -7.23 16.11
CA LYS A 600 -26.65 -7.40 14.74
C LYS A 600 -27.19 -6.28 13.86
N TRP A 601 -26.31 -5.75 13.03
CA TRP A 601 -26.58 -4.60 12.18
C TRP A 601 -26.14 -4.90 10.75
N ARG A 602 -27.03 -4.73 9.78
CA ARG A 602 -26.72 -4.88 8.36
C ARG A 602 -26.16 -3.57 7.82
N PHE A 603 -24.93 -3.61 7.33
CA PHE A 603 -24.25 -2.54 6.62
C PHE A 603 -24.49 -2.71 5.13
N THR A 604 -24.93 -1.65 4.47
CA THR A 604 -25.12 -1.61 3.01
C THR A 604 -24.53 -0.33 2.46
N PHE A 605 -23.50 -0.45 1.61
CA PHE A 605 -22.80 0.68 1.05
C PHE A 605 -23.65 1.40 -0.01
N ASN A 606 -23.87 2.70 0.19
CA ASN A 606 -24.54 3.56 -0.78
C ASN A 606 -23.48 4.33 -1.58
N LYS A 607 -23.41 4.05 -2.89
CA LYS A 607 -22.44 4.67 -3.80
C LYS A 607 -22.68 6.17 -3.99
N ASP A 608 -23.91 6.65 -3.94
CA ASP A 608 -24.18 8.08 -4.15
C ASP A 608 -23.78 8.92 -2.94
N LYS A 609 -24.01 8.40 -1.74
CA LYS A 609 -23.61 9.04 -0.47
C LYS A 609 -22.18 8.73 -0.04
N GLN A 610 -21.54 7.73 -0.65
CA GLN A 610 -20.23 7.21 -0.26
C GLN A 610 -20.18 6.89 1.26
N ALA A 611 -21.24 6.24 1.76
CA ALA A 611 -21.47 5.94 3.17
C ALA A 611 -22.36 4.69 3.31
N TYR A 612 -22.37 4.08 4.49
CA TYR A 612 -23.18 2.90 4.78
C TYR A 612 -24.51 3.29 5.38
N ARG A 613 -25.60 2.70 4.86
CA ARG A 613 -26.84 2.59 5.61
C ARG A 613 -26.70 1.41 6.57
N VAL A 614 -27.02 1.63 7.84
CA VAL A 614 -26.87 0.62 8.90
C VAL A 614 -28.24 0.33 9.49
N VAL A 615 -28.74 -0.90 9.36
CA VAL A 615 -30.09 -1.26 9.84
C VAL A 615 -30.07 -2.44 10.79
N SER A 616 -31.02 -2.46 11.73
CA SER A 616 -31.15 -3.58 12.68
C SER A 616 -31.54 -4.87 11.96
N VAL A 617 -30.89 -5.98 12.30
CA VAL A 617 -31.31 -7.30 11.83
C VAL A 617 -32.60 -7.77 12.51
N ASN A 618 -32.83 -7.37 13.77
CA ASN A 618 -34.07 -7.69 14.50
C ASN A 618 -35.30 -6.94 13.98
N LYS A 619 -35.11 -5.67 13.64
CA LYS A 619 -36.19 -4.77 13.17
C LYS A 619 -35.70 -4.03 11.91
N PRO A 620 -35.79 -4.65 10.72
CA PRO A 620 -35.21 -4.11 9.48
C PRO A 620 -35.68 -2.71 9.06
N ASP A 621 -36.86 -2.29 9.55
CA ASP A 621 -37.39 -0.93 9.33
C ASP A 621 -36.67 0.16 10.14
N LEU A 622 -35.82 -0.23 11.11
CA LEU A 622 -35.09 0.69 11.98
C LEU A 622 -33.61 0.77 11.59
N ALA A 623 -33.19 1.96 11.16
CA ALA A 623 -31.81 2.32 10.95
C ALA A 623 -31.11 2.75 12.25
N PHE A 624 -29.84 2.39 12.38
CA PHE A 624 -28.93 2.89 13.41
C PHE A 624 -28.68 4.37 13.13
N ALA A 625 -29.31 5.25 13.91
CA ALA A 625 -29.43 6.66 13.57
C ALA A 625 -29.00 7.54 14.73
N TRP A 626 -28.42 8.70 14.41
CA TRP A 626 -28.29 9.79 15.37
C TRP A 626 -29.60 10.58 15.43
N ASP A 627 -30.15 10.79 16.62
CA ASP A 627 -31.35 11.60 16.87
C ASP A 627 -31.08 13.12 16.77
N SER A 628 -30.56 13.51 15.61
CA SER A 628 -29.85 14.78 15.38
C SER A 628 -30.68 16.05 15.59
N ASN A 629 -32.01 15.94 15.55
CA ASN A 629 -32.91 17.08 15.74
C ASN A 629 -33.36 17.27 17.20
N HIS A 630 -33.11 16.31 18.09
CA HIS A 630 -33.62 16.36 19.47
C HIS A 630 -32.56 16.08 20.53
N SER A 631 -31.57 15.21 20.26
CA SER A 631 -30.60 14.79 21.27
C SER A 631 -29.27 14.30 20.68
N GLY A 632 -28.31 13.98 21.55
CA GLY A 632 -27.10 13.27 21.17
C GLY A 632 -27.29 11.76 21.05
N LYS A 633 -28.49 11.20 21.27
CA LYS A 633 -28.67 9.75 21.36
C LYS A 633 -28.50 9.05 20.01
N ILE A 634 -28.03 7.80 20.08
CA ILE A 634 -28.17 6.83 19.01
C ILE A 634 -29.42 5.98 19.24
N ILE A 635 -30.26 5.89 18.22
CA ILE A 635 -31.57 5.24 18.26
C ILE A 635 -31.80 4.38 17.01
N GLY A 636 -32.82 3.51 17.06
CA GLY A 636 -33.42 2.88 15.90
C GLY A 636 -34.51 3.78 15.30
N ALA A 637 -34.24 4.39 14.14
CA ALA A 637 -35.17 5.31 13.48
C ALA A 637 -35.71 4.76 12.16
N THR A 638 -36.97 5.05 11.84
CA THR A 638 -37.58 4.73 10.54
C THR A 638 -37.21 5.75 9.47
N GLY A 639 -37.44 5.41 8.20
CA GLY A 639 -37.24 6.32 7.06
C GLY A 639 -35.87 6.18 6.41
N ASP A 640 -35.47 7.24 5.71
CA ASP A 640 -34.18 7.30 5.01
C ASP A 640 -33.68 8.75 4.99
N TYR A 641 -32.81 9.07 5.95
CA TYR A 641 -32.31 10.43 6.19
C TYR A 641 -30.80 10.44 6.39
N ASP A 642 -30.18 11.60 6.19
CA ASP A 642 -28.72 11.74 6.23
C ASP A 642 -28.08 11.33 7.58
N ASP A 643 -28.79 11.46 8.70
CA ASP A 643 -28.31 11.04 10.04
C ASP A 643 -28.37 9.53 10.28
N GLN A 644 -28.88 8.76 9.31
CA GLN A 644 -28.96 7.30 9.31
C GLN A 644 -27.82 6.64 8.50
N TYR A 645 -26.93 7.45 7.94
CA TYR A 645 -25.78 7.01 7.17
C TYR A 645 -24.48 7.25 7.92
N TRP A 646 -23.55 6.30 7.80
CA TRP A 646 -22.28 6.31 8.51
C TRP A 646 -21.11 6.05 7.57
N ARG A 647 -20.09 6.90 7.63
CA ARG A 647 -18.79 6.68 7.01
C ARG A 647 -17.89 5.95 8.00
N LEU A 648 -17.28 4.87 7.54
CA LEU A 648 -16.36 4.07 8.35
C LEU A 648 -14.93 4.53 8.06
N VAL A 649 -14.20 4.94 9.10
CA VAL A 649 -12.79 5.34 8.98
C VAL A 649 -11.93 4.41 9.81
N LYS A 650 -11.07 3.64 9.15
CA LYS A 650 -10.13 2.74 9.81
C LYS A 650 -9.02 3.55 10.51
N THR A 651 -8.74 3.21 11.75
CA THR A 651 -7.67 3.84 12.54
C THR A 651 -6.36 3.07 12.38
N SER A 652 -5.22 3.73 12.63
CA SER A 652 -3.89 3.11 12.49
C SER A 652 -3.65 1.92 13.43
N ASP A 653 -4.40 1.84 14.53
CA ASP A 653 -4.42 0.73 15.50
C ASP A 653 -5.48 -0.35 15.17
N GLY A 654 -6.08 -0.32 13.97
CA GLY A 654 -6.92 -1.41 13.44
C GLY A 654 -8.40 -1.39 13.85
N TYR A 655 -8.88 -0.32 14.50
CA TYR A 655 -10.30 -0.10 14.82
C TYR A 655 -10.99 0.75 13.74
N PHE A 656 -12.28 1.00 13.93
CA PHE A 656 -13.08 1.91 13.13
C PHE A 656 -13.66 3.04 13.97
N THR A 657 -13.72 4.22 13.38
CA THR A 657 -14.61 5.30 13.79
C THR A 657 -15.83 5.30 12.88
N LEU A 658 -17.03 5.25 13.46
CA LEU A 658 -18.30 5.37 12.74
C LEU A 658 -18.71 6.84 12.77
N ARG A 659 -18.61 7.52 11.64
CA ARG A 659 -18.83 8.96 11.51
C ARG A 659 -20.14 9.25 10.80
N ASN A 660 -20.97 10.10 11.38
CA ASN A 660 -22.28 10.37 10.84
C ASN A 660 -22.18 11.14 9.51
N TYR A 661 -23.05 10.83 8.55
CA TYR A 661 -23.05 11.47 7.23
C TYR A 661 -23.64 12.90 7.27
N LYS A 662 -24.65 13.16 8.11
CA LYS A 662 -25.29 14.49 8.26
C LYS A 662 -24.34 15.53 8.84
N ASP A 663 -23.64 15.19 9.93
CA ASP A 663 -22.56 16.02 10.49
C ASP A 663 -21.34 15.14 10.78
N PRO A 664 -20.31 15.19 9.92
CA PRO A 664 -19.11 14.38 10.08
C PRO A 664 -18.20 14.73 11.26
N LYS A 665 -18.50 15.79 12.04
CA LYS A 665 -17.86 15.99 13.34
C LYS A 665 -18.39 15.02 14.40
N MET A 666 -19.58 14.48 14.19
CA MET A 666 -20.26 13.60 15.13
C MET A 666 -19.95 12.14 14.81
N VAL A 667 -19.44 11.43 15.82
CA VAL A 667 -19.07 10.01 15.72
C VAL A 667 -19.75 9.19 16.81
N LEU A 668 -19.89 7.88 16.58
CA LEU A 668 -20.41 6.95 17.57
C LEU A 668 -19.50 6.90 18.80
N ASP A 669 -20.07 7.10 19.98
CA ASP A 669 -19.36 7.26 21.24
C ASP A 669 -20.04 6.49 22.39
N VAL A 670 -19.23 5.92 23.29
CA VAL A 670 -19.67 5.43 24.60
C VAL A 670 -19.51 6.55 25.63
N PRO A 671 -20.60 7.12 26.16
CA PRO A 671 -20.51 8.26 27.06
C PRO A 671 -19.61 7.99 28.28
N ASN A 672 -18.72 8.94 28.57
CA ASN A 672 -17.78 8.89 29.68
C ASN A 672 -16.86 7.64 29.70
N SER A 673 -16.69 6.97 28.56
CA SER A 673 -15.99 5.68 28.46
C SER A 673 -16.54 4.61 29.42
N ASN A 674 -17.83 4.64 29.73
CA ASN A 674 -18.45 3.76 30.71
C ASN A 674 -18.53 2.30 30.18
N PRO A 675 -17.86 1.32 30.81
CA PRO A 675 -17.77 -0.05 30.29
C PRO A 675 -18.94 -0.95 30.71
N ASN A 676 -20.00 -0.42 31.32
CA ASN A 676 -21.11 -1.21 31.87
C ASN A 676 -22.19 -1.55 30.82
N ASN A 677 -23.14 -2.42 31.19
CA ASN A 677 -24.37 -2.62 30.41
C ASN A 677 -25.30 -1.43 30.57
N ASP A 678 -26.25 -1.31 29.64
CA ASP A 678 -27.36 -0.36 29.66
C ASP A 678 -26.91 1.10 29.55
N VAL A 679 -25.71 1.35 29.01
CA VAL A 679 -25.23 2.71 28.70
C VAL A 679 -25.76 3.13 27.35
N GLN A 680 -26.62 4.15 27.31
CA GLN A 680 -27.11 4.77 26.07
C GLN A 680 -25.95 5.26 25.21
N LEU A 681 -25.82 4.75 23.98
CA LEU A 681 -24.84 5.26 23.02
C LEU A 681 -25.24 6.64 22.52
N GLN A 682 -24.23 7.44 22.19
CA GLN A 682 -24.42 8.79 21.70
C GLN A 682 -23.59 9.08 20.44
N ALA A 683 -24.03 10.07 19.68
CA ALA A 683 -23.20 10.80 18.76
C ALA A 683 -22.48 11.90 19.56
N TYR A 684 -21.15 11.94 19.51
CA TYR A 684 -20.34 12.94 20.19
C TYR A 684 -19.29 13.52 19.24
N GLU A 685 -18.80 14.72 19.53
CA GLU A 685 -17.75 15.35 18.73
C GLU A 685 -16.49 14.47 18.74
N ASP A 686 -15.91 14.26 17.57
CA ASP A 686 -14.73 13.42 17.39
C ASP A 686 -13.53 13.94 18.21
N ASN A 687 -13.05 13.11 19.12
CA ASN A 687 -11.95 13.38 20.03
C ASN A 687 -10.89 12.26 20.01
N GLY A 688 -11.04 11.25 19.15
CA GLY A 688 -10.08 10.16 18.93
C GLY A 688 -9.85 9.22 20.12
N THR A 689 -10.67 9.29 21.17
CA THR A 689 -10.53 8.44 22.38
C THR A 689 -10.94 6.98 22.10
N LYS A 690 -10.64 6.06 23.03
CA LYS A 690 -11.10 4.66 22.95
C LYS A 690 -12.63 4.53 22.91
N ALA A 691 -13.38 5.49 23.48
CA ALA A 691 -14.83 5.50 23.44
C ALA A 691 -15.42 5.60 22.02
N GLN A 692 -14.63 6.09 21.06
CA GLN A 692 -15.05 6.34 19.68
C GLN A 692 -14.44 5.34 18.69
N LYS A 693 -13.84 4.27 19.22
CA LYS A 693 -13.19 3.20 18.45
C LYS A 693 -13.95 1.89 18.61
N TRP A 694 -14.20 1.25 17.46
CA TRP A 694 -15.08 0.11 17.33
C TRP A 694 -14.44 -1.00 16.51
N SER A 695 -14.62 -2.26 16.91
CA SER A 695 -14.33 -3.42 16.06
C SER A 695 -15.63 -3.87 15.40
N LEU A 696 -15.58 -4.16 14.10
CA LEU A 696 -16.71 -4.61 13.31
C LEU A 696 -16.57 -6.11 13.04
N GLN A 697 -17.28 -6.91 13.83
CA GLN A 697 -17.21 -8.37 13.76
C GLN A 697 -18.30 -8.91 12.83
N ARG A 698 -17.91 -9.46 11.68
CA ARG A 698 -18.86 -10.07 10.73
C ARG A 698 -19.62 -11.22 11.40
N ALA A 699 -20.92 -11.30 11.14
CA ALA A 699 -21.85 -12.18 11.84
C ALA A 699 -22.73 -13.03 10.92
N ASP A 700 -22.79 -12.76 9.61
CA ASP A 700 -23.56 -13.54 8.63
C ASP A 700 -22.71 -14.43 7.73
N ALA A 701 -21.39 -14.38 7.85
CA ALA A 701 -20.46 -15.19 7.10
C ALA A 701 -19.29 -15.62 7.99
N PRO A 702 -18.63 -16.74 7.64
CA PRO A 702 -17.51 -17.24 8.42
C PRO A 702 -16.32 -16.28 8.38
N ILE A 703 -15.81 -15.88 9.56
CA ILE A 703 -14.52 -15.18 9.68
C ILE A 703 -13.32 -16.13 9.60
N ILE A 704 -13.55 -17.42 9.84
CA ILE A 704 -12.59 -18.52 9.69
C ILE A 704 -13.16 -19.43 8.60
N PRO A 705 -12.44 -19.66 7.48
CA PRO A 705 -12.90 -20.59 6.48
C PRO A 705 -13.15 -22.00 7.05
N ASN A 706 -14.04 -22.75 6.41
CA ASN A 706 -14.19 -24.17 6.75
C ASN A 706 -12.87 -24.90 6.52
N GLY A 707 -12.47 -25.72 7.48
CA GLY A 707 -11.21 -26.45 7.38
C GLY A 707 -10.84 -27.16 8.68
N THR A 708 -9.72 -27.88 8.64
CA THR A 708 -9.15 -28.53 9.81
C THR A 708 -8.15 -27.59 10.49
N TYR A 709 -8.23 -27.47 11.80
CA TYR A 709 -7.40 -26.59 12.60
C TYR A 709 -6.89 -27.31 13.85
N ASN A 710 -5.73 -26.87 14.33
CA ASN A 710 -5.37 -27.04 15.74
C ASN A 710 -5.76 -25.78 16.50
N ILE A 711 -6.42 -25.96 17.65
CA ILE A 711 -6.82 -24.85 18.52
C ILE A 711 -5.80 -24.80 19.66
N SER A 712 -4.87 -23.85 19.62
CA SER A 712 -3.80 -23.73 20.64
C SER A 712 -4.02 -22.58 21.60
N SER A 713 -3.54 -22.70 22.84
CA SER A 713 -3.51 -21.56 23.76
C SER A 713 -2.54 -20.48 23.27
N ILE A 714 -2.92 -19.20 23.37
CA ILE A 714 -1.97 -18.12 23.05
C ILE A 714 -0.79 -18.05 24.03
N LYS A 715 -0.94 -18.58 25.26
CA LYS A 715 0.13 -18.63 26.26
C LYS A 715 1.27 -19.57 25.86
N ASN A 716 0.94 -20.64 25.14
CA ASN A 716 1.90 -21.58 24.61
C ASN A 716 1.26 -22.32 23.43
N TYR A 717 1.63 -21.94 22.21
CA TYR A 717 1.06 -22.51 20.99
C TYR A 717 1.30 -24.01 20.84
N LYS A 718 2.30 -24.58 21.53
CA LYS A 718 2.53 -26.03 21.56
C LYS A 718 1.50 -26.77 22.40
N LYS A 719 0.66 -26.05 23.13
CA LYS A 719 -0.43 -26.59 23.96
C LYS A 719 -1.73 -26.40 23.21
N VAL A 720 -2.31 -27.52 22.76
CA VAL A 720 -3.49 -27.58 21.90
C VAL A 720 -4.65 -28.25 22.62
N ILE A 721 -5.87 -27.84 22.28
CA ILE A 721 -7.09 -28.55 22.68
C ILE A 721 -7.06 -29.93 22.02
N GLN A 722 -7.09 -30.96 22.84
CA GLN A 722 -7.11 -32.36 22.46
C GLN A 722 -8.40 -33.01 22.96
N HIS A 723 -8.93 -33.93 22.16
CA HIS A 723 -9.96 -34.86 22.62
C HIS A 723 -9.32 -35.98 23.46
N ASP A 724 -9.61 -35.99 24.76
CA ASP A 724 -9.39 -37.13 25.65
C ASP A 724 -10.49 -38.17 25.38
N TYR A 725 -10.16 -39.15 24.54
CA TYR A 725 -11.12 -40.13 24.01
C TYR A 725 -11.75 -40.99 25.10
N ASP A 726 -10.96 -41.41 26.10
CA ASP A 726 -11.45 -42.31 27.15
C ASP A 726 -12.48 -41.59 28.04
N ASN A 727 -12.25 -40.31 28.32
CA ASN A 727 -13.10 -39.51 29.20
C ASN A 727 -14.11 -38.61 28.45
N HIS A 728 -14.14 -38.64 27.12
CA HIS A 728 -15.07 -37.91 26.25
C HIS A 728 -15.08 -36.39 26.54
N LYS A 729 -13.90 -35.80 26.78
CA LYS A 729 -13.74 -34.40 27.19
C LYS A 729 -12.62 -33.69 26.44
N ALA A 730 -12.68 -32.36 26.43
CA ALA A 730 -11.64 -31.52 25.89
C ALA A 730 -10.60 -31.20 26.99
N VAL A 731 -9.33 -31.41 26.68
CA VAL A 731 -8.19 -31.12 27.56
C VAL A 731 -7.13 -30.35 26.79
N ILE A 732 -6.24 -29.65 27.49
CA ILE A 732 -5.01 -29.14 26.91
C ILE A 732 -3.96 -30.25 26.84
N TRP A 733 -3.19 -30.31 25.76
CA TRP A 733 -2.12 -31.29 25.60
C TRP A 733 -0.99 -30.75 24.73
N ASP A 734 0.20 -31.37 24.84
CA ASP A 734 1.29 -31.12 23.89
C ASP A 734 0.89 -31.48 22.47
N HIS A 735 1.24 -30.61 21.53
CA HIS A 735 1.06 -30.85 20.12
C HIS A 735 1.86 -32.08 19.68
N ASN A 736 1.16 -33.12 19.24
CA ASN A 736 1.72 -34.43 18.90
C ASN A 736 1.29 -34.93 17.51
N TYR A 737 0.84 -34.01 16.65
CA TYR A 737 0.45 -34.24 15.25
C TYR A 737 -0.65 -35.31 14.99
N ASN A 738 -1.26 -35.89 16.03
CA ASN A 738 -2.30 -36.91 15.89
C ASN A 738 -3.70 -36.33 15.57
N ASN A 739 -4.64 -37.19 15.18
CA ASN A 739 -6.00 -36.73 14.85
C ASN A 739 -6.87 -36.32 16.07
N HIS A 740 -6.44 -36.62 17.31
CA HIS A 740 -7.17 -36.18 18.51
C HIS A 740 -7.04 -34.67 18.75
N ASN A 741 -5.97 -34.04 18.24
CA ASN A 741 -5.75 -32.59 18.35
C ASN A 741 -6.26 -31.79 17.14
N ASN A 742 -6.80 -32.48 16.11
CA ASN A 742 -7.27 -31.88 14.87
C ASN A 742 -8.79 -31.68 14.91
N TRP A 743 -9.25 -30.47 14.61
CA TRP A 743 -10.65 -30.08 14.69
C TRP A 743 -11.13 -29.48 13.37
N ASP A 744 -12.18 -30.04 12.77
CA ASP A 744 -12.89 -29.41 11.65
C ASP A 744 -13.79 -28.32 12.18
N LEU A 745 -13.52 -27.07 11.79
CA LEU A 745 -14.40 -25.94 12.00
C LEU A 745 -15.34 -25.88 10.79
N ILE A 746 -16.63 -26.09 11.02
CA ILE A 746 -17.65 -26.11 9.97
C ILE A 746 -18.68 -25.03 10.27
N TRP A 747 -18.77 -24.04 9.38
CA TRP A 747 -19.77 -22.99 9.43
C TRP A 747 -21.18 -23.55 9.20
N ASP A 748 -22.05 -23.31 10.17
CA ASP A 748 -23.49 -23.51 10.09
C ASP A 748 -24.12 -22.15 9.73
N SER A 749 -24.52 -21.99 8.47
CA SER A 749 -25.14 -20.76 7.97
C SER A 749 -26.51 -20.47 8.57
N SER A 750 -27.23 -21.50 9.05
CA SER A 750 -28.57 -21.35 9.62
C SER A 750 -28.50 -20.75 11.03
N ASN A 751 -27.48 -21.18 11.80
CA ASN A 751 -27.23 -20.70 13.16
C ASN A 751 -26.19 -19.57 13.23
N LYS A 752 -25.48 -19.29 12.12
CA LYS A 752 -24.40 -18.30 12.04
C LYS A 752 -23.29 -18.55 13.08
N ALA A 753 -22.89 -19.82 13.21
CA ALA A 753 -21.94 -20.30 14.20
C ALA A 753 -21.14 -21.49 13.64
N TYR A 754 -20.17 -22.00 14.39
CA TYR A 754 -19.33 -23.14 14.00
C TYR A 754 -19.68 -24.39 14.79
N LYS A 755 -19.81 -25.51 14.10
CA LYS A 755 -19.69 -26.85 14.68
C LYS A 755 -18.21 -27.25 14.64
N ILE A 756 -17.64 -27.65 15.78
CA ILE A 756 -16.21 -27.98 15.91
C ILE A 756 -16.06 -29.50 16.11
N ARG A 757 -15.75 -30.23 15.04
CA ARG A 757 -15.73 -31.72 15.01
C ARG A 757 -14.33 -32.28 15.16
N ASN A 758 -14.16 -33.38 15.87
CA ASN A 758 -12.85 -33.98 16.04
C ASN A 758 -12.47 -34.88 14.84
N GLN A 759 -11.22 -34.84 14.36
CA GLN A 759 -10.78 -35.70 13.25
C GLN A 759 -10.54 -37.16 13.65
N PHE A 760 -10.26 -37.45 14.92
CA PHE A 760 -10.10 -38.84 15.37
C PHE A 760 -11.42 -39.61 15.22
N ASN A 761 -12.54 -38.98 15.57
CA ASN A 761 -13.88 -39.49 15.29
C ASN A 761 -14.78 -38.33 14.83
N LYS A 762 -15.04 -38.30 13.52
CA LYS A 762 -15.84 -37.24 12.88
C LYS A 762 -17.28 -37.18 13.38
N ASN A 763 -17.78 -38.20 14.08
CA ASN A 763 -19.10 -38.18 14.71
C ASN A 763 -19.12 -37.49 16.08
N LEU A 764 -18.01 -36.90 16.53
CA LEU A 764 -17.92 -36.20 17.80
C LEU A 764 -17.63 -34.70 17.61
N ALA A 765 -18.18 -33.86 18.49
CA ALA A 765 -17.99 -32.41 18.49
C ALA A 765 -17.81 -31.81 19.89
N LEU A 766 -17.11 -30.66 19.96
CA LEU A 766 -17.03 -29.85 21.18
C LEU A 766 -18.43 -29.44 21.63
N THR A 767 -18.76 -29.71 22.89
CA THR A 767 -20.12 -29.58 23.41
C THR A 767 -20.10 -28.89 24.77
N TYR A 768 -20.87 -27.82 24.91
CA TYR A 768 -21.11 -27.11 26.17
C TYR A 768 -21.87 -28.00 27.17
N GLN A 769 -21.36 -28.12 28.39
CA GLN A 769 -21.91 -28.99 29.46
C GLN A 769 -22.49 -28.22 30.66
N GLY A 770 -22.38 -26.89 30.69
CA GLY A 770 -22.85 -26.04 31.80
C GLY A 770 -21.79 -25.05 32.28
N VAL A 771 -22.22 -24.02 33.00
CA VAL A 771 -21.35 -22.96 33.54
C VAL A 771 -20.25 -23.55 34.42
N GLY A 772 -18.99 -23.22 34.14
CA GLY A 772 -17.82 -23.72 34.87
C GLY A 772 -17.49 -25.20 34.65
N LYS A 773 -18.26 -25.94 33.84
CA LYS A 773 -18.05 -27.37 33.60
C LYS A 773 -17.02 -27.60 32.51
N THR A 774 -16.42 -28.79 32.55
CA THR A 774 -15.52 -29.29 31.50
C THR A 774 -16.28 -29.41 30.18
N VAL A 775 -15.68 -28.94 29.09
CA VAL A 775 -16.25 -29.05 27.75
C VAL A 775 -16.19 -30.51 27.30
N GLY A 776 -17.34 -31.03 26.90
CA GLY A 776 -17.48 -32.41 26.43
C GLY A 776 -17.08 -32.56 24.96
N VAL A 777 -16.76 -33.78 24.57
CA VAL A 777 -16.60 -34.18 23.16
C VAL A 777 -17.60 -35.29 22.90
N THR A 778 -18.80 -34.92 22.45
CA THR A 778 -19.96 -35.83 22.42
C THR A 778 -20.44 -36.10 21.00
N THR A 779 -21.30 -37.11 20.85
CA THR A 779 -21.88 -37.47 19.55
C THR A 779 -22.63 -36.29 18.93
N ILE A 780 -22.44 -36.08 17.63
CA ILE A 780 -23.06 -34.99 16.89
C ILE A 780 -24.58 -35.18 16.83
N HIS A 781 -25.29 -34.08 17.04
CA HIS A 781 -26.72 -33.98 16.79
C HIS A 781 -26.96 -33.20 15.48
N ASP A 782 -27.74 -33.78 14.56
CA ASP A 782 -27.99 -33.23 13.21
C ASP A 782 -29.49 -32.93 12.93
N GLU A 783 -30.36 -33.03 13.95
CA GLU A 783 -31.81 -32.78 13.82
C GLU A 783 -32.21 -31.35 14.27
N THR A 784 -33.34 -30.83 13.75
CA THR A 784 -33.83 -29.44 13.88
C THR A 784 -33.74 -28.83 15.30
N TYR A 785 -33.16 -27.62 15.41
CA TYR A 785 -33.17 -26.66 16.55
C TYR A 785 -33.49 -27.24 17.96
N THR A 786 -32.76 -28.25 18.42
CA THR A 786 -32.84 -28.72 19.81
C THR A 786 -31.81 -28.02 20.70
N SER A 787 -32.03 -28.04 22.02
CA SER A 787 -31.04 -27.54 23.00
C SER A 787 -29.68 -28.23 22.85
N ASP A 788 -29.66 -29.51 22.45
CA ASP A 788 -28.43 -30.28 22.31
C ASP A 788 -27.62 -29.87 21.08
N VAL A 789 -28.29 -29.50 19.98
CA VAL A 789 -27.63 -28.93 18.80
C VAL A 789 -26.98 -27.59 19.12
N LEU A 790 -27.70 -26.69 19.80
CA LEU A 790 -27.16 -25.37 20.15
C LEU A 790 -25.95 -25.46 21.08
N ARG A 791 -25.88 -26.47 21.96
CA ARG A 791 -24.72 -26.74 22.83
C ARG A 791 -23.46 -27.16 22.05
N GLN A 792 -23.60 -27.59 20.80
CA GLN A 792 -22.50 -27.98 19.92
C GLN A 792 -22.06 -26.87 18.96
N LEU A 793 -22.69 -25.69 19.05
CA LEU A 793 -22.41 -24.55 18.20
C LEU A 793 -21.68 -23.46 18.97
N TRP A 794 -20.67 -22.88 18.33
CA TRP A 794 -19.76 -21.91 18.92
C TRP A 794 -19.61 -20.69 18.01
N THR A 795 -19.67 -19.49 18.57
CA THR A 795 -19.26 -18.28 17.86
C THR A 795 -17.76 -18.06 18.08
N ILE A 796 -17.08 -17.59 17.04
CA ILE A 796 -15.64 -17.30 17.08
C ILE A 796 -15.46 -15.80 16.89
N GLU A 797 -14.63 -15.19 17.73
CA GLU A 797 -14.40 -13.74 17.74
C GLU A 797 -12.93 -13.43 17.73
N TYR A 798 -12.51 -12.51 16.87
CA TYR A 798 -11.15 -11.97 16.92
C TYR A 798 -11.06 -10.81 17.91
N ASP A 799 -9.98 -10.75 18.67
CA ASP A 799 -9.67 -9.63 19.55
C ASP A 799 -8.38 -8.92 19.12
N ASN A 800 -8.49 -7.62 18.83
CA ASN A 800 -7.38 -6.81 18.33
C ASN A 800 -6.29 -6.56 19.39
N VAL A 801 -6.60 -6.69 20.68
CA VAL A 801 -5.65 -6.40 21.76
C VAL A 801 -4.77 -7.60 22.05
N THR A 802 -5.36 -8.78 22.17
CA THR A 802 -4.66 -10.03 22.46
C THR A 802 -4.15 -10.73 21.19
N GLY A 803 -4.71 -10.43 20.01
CA GLY A 803 -4.36 -11.06 18.74
C GLY A 803 -4.85 -12.51 18.60
N GLY A 804 -5.70 -12.98 19.51
CA GLY A 804 -6.25 -14.33 19.52
C GLY A 804 -7.73 -14.39 19.16
N PHE A 805 -8.27 -15.61 19.17
CA PHE A 805 -9.69 -15.91 19.00
C PHE A 805 -10.35 -16.36 20.30
N LEU A 806 -11.47 -15.74 20.65
CA LEU A 806 -12.38 -16.23 21.68
C LEU A 806 -13.35 -17.22 21.04
N ILE A 807 -13.60 -18.35 21.72
CA ILE A 807 -14.58 -19.36 21.28
C ILE A 807 -15.73 -19.39 22.29
N ARG A 808 -16.85 -18.76 21.94
CA ARG A 808 -18.02 -18.55 22.82
C ARG A 808 -19.12 -19.57 22.52
N SER A 809 -19.79 -20.05 23.56
CA SER A 809 -20.95 -20.94 23.41
C SER A 809 -22.13 -20.20 22.78
N LEU A 810 -22.75 -20.77 21.74
CA LEU A 810 -24.00 -20.21 21.19
C LEU A 810 -25.17 -20.43 22.16
N TYR A 811 -25.19 -21.57 22.88
CA TYR A 811 -26.27 -21.91 23.82
C TYR A 811 -26.27 -21.05 25.08
N GLU A 812 -25.09 -20.74 25.62
CA GLU A 812 -24.92 -19.89 26.80
C GLU A 812 -23.86 -18.81 26.49
N PRO A 813 -24.26 -17.70 25.83
CA PRO A 813 -23.32 -16.70 25.33
C PRO A 813 -22.52 -15.95 26.39
N SER A 814 -22.88 -16.09 27.67
CA SER A 814 -22.08 -15.57 28.79
C SER A 814 -20.79 -16.35 29.02
N GLN A 815 -20.62 -17.51 28.36
CA GLN A 815 -19.51 -18.44 28.58
C GLN A 815 -18.67 -18.67 27.32
N ALA A 816 -17.36 -18.77 27.49
CA ALA A 816 -16.40 -19.14 26.44
C ALA A 816 -15.44 -20.23 26.94
N LEU A 817 -14.75 -20.88 25.99
CA LEU A 817 -13.68 -21.83 26.30
C LEU A 817 -12.58 -21.17 27.13
N ASP A 818 -12.17 -21.85 28.20
CA ASP A 818 -11.25 -21.34 29.22
C ASP A 818 -10.33 -22.46 29.70
N LEU A 819 -9.03 -22.16 29.83
CA LEU A 819 -8.04 -23.08 30.37
C LEU A 819 -8.14 -23.14 31.91
N ARG A 820 -8.60 -24.28 32.44
CA ARG A 820 -8.85 -24.44 33.88
C ARG A 820 -7.61 -24.08 34.72
N GLY A 821 -7.80 -23.11 35.61
CA GLY A 821 -6.79 -22.72 36.59
C GLY A 821 -5.48 -22.23 35.98
N ASP A 822 -5.52 -21.76 34.72
CA ASP A 822 -4.35 -21.29 33.99
C ASP A 822 -3.21 -22.34 33.85
N SER A 823 -3.55 -23.63 33.92
CA SER A 823 -2.57 -24.72 33.92
C SER A 823 -2.35 -25.30 32.52
N LEU A 824 -1.12 -25.21 32.02
CA LEU A 824 -0.71 -25.83 30.76
C LEU A 824 -0.21 -27.28 30.92
N ALA A 825 -0.41 -27.91 32.08
CA ALA A 825 -0.10 -29.33 32.25
C ALA A 825 -0.95 -30.20 31.30
N ASN A 826 -0.35 -31.26 30.75
CA ASN A 826 -1.09 -32.18 29.88
C ASN A 826 -2.25 -32.82 30.64
N GLY A 827 -3.44 -32.78 30.05
CA GLY A 827 -4.66 -33.33 30.64
C GLY A 827 -5.44 -32.33 31.48
N THR A 828 -4.98 -31.08 31.64
CA THR A 828 -5.81 -30.02 32.23
C THR A 828 -7.07 -29.84 31.40
N ASP A 829 -8.23 -29.88 32.05
CA ASP A 829 -9.53 -29.69 31.41
C ASP A 829 -9.69 -28.32 30.76
N ILE A 830 -10.28 -28.29 29.56
CA ILE A 830 -10.87 -27.07 29.02
C ILE A 830 -12.29 -26.96 29.60
N ILE A 831 -12.59 -25.82 30.21
CA ILE A 831 -13.91 -25.54 30.79
C ILE A 831 -14.60 -24.44 30.00
N THR A 832 -15.85 -24.15 30.34
CA THR A 832 -16.48 -22.88 29.96
C THR A 832 -16.56 -21.93 31.15
N TYR A 833 -16.18 -20.67 30.96
CA TYR A 833 -16.16 -19.67 32.03
C TYR A 833 -16.65 -18.30 31.56
N LYS A 834 -16.96 -17.41 32.52
CA LYS A 834 -17.38 -16.02 32.26
C LYS A 834 -16.34 -15.32 31.40
N ILE A 835 -16.80 -14.58 30.41
CA ILE A 835 -15.95 -13.94 29.40
C ILE A 835 -15.19 -12.74 29.98
N THR A 836 -13.88 -12.77 29.82
CA THR A 836 -12.94 -11.74 30.30
C THR A 836 -11.94 -11.30 29.24
N PHE A 837 -11.84 -12.00 28.10
CA PHE A 837 -10.84 -11.73 27.04
C PHE A 837 -9.38 -11.78 27.54
N ASN A 838 -9.11 -12.52 28.61
CA ASN A 838 -7.75 -12.74 29.11
C ASN A 838 -7.04 -13.88 28.35
N GLU A 839 -5.74 -14.01 28.54
CA GLU A 839 -4.92 -14.95 27.74
C GLU A 839 -5.32 -16.43 27.88
N ILE A 840 -6.04 -16.82 28.93
CA ILE A 840 -6.50 -18.21 29.13
C ILE A 840 -7.79 -18.55 28.37
N GLN A 841 -8.47 -17.53 27.83
CA GLN A 841 -9.67 -17.67 26.98
C GLN A 841 -9.38 -17.43 25.50
N MET A 842 -8.15 -17.03 25.18
CA MET A 842 -7.75 -16.70 23.83
C MET A 842 -6.99 -17.87 23.19
N TRP A 843 -7.34 -18.16 21.95
CA TRP A 843 -6.85 -19.30 21.19
C TRP A 843 -6.26 -18.87 19.85
N ASN A 844 -5.18 -19.52 19.40
CA ASN A 844 -4.80 -19.49 17.99
C ASN A 844 -5.56 -20.59 17.24
N LEU A 845 -6.04 -20.26 16.04
CA LEU A 845 -6.66 -21.21 15.13
C LEU A 845 -5.65 -21.52 14.01
N MET A 846 -4.82 -22.54 14.23
CA MET A 846 -3.73 -22.88 13.33
C MET A 846 -4.25 -23.80 12.22
N PRO A 847 -4.36 -23.34 10.96
CA PRO A 847 -4.86 -24.17 9.88
C PRO A 847 -3.93 -25.39 9.67
N ARG A 848 -4.55 -26.55 9.48
CA ARG A 848 -3.89 -27.76 8.98
C ARG A 848 -4.16 -27.85 7.50
N LYS A 849 -3.11 -27.95 6.69
CA LYS A 849 -3.30 -28.35 5.30
C LYS A 849 -3.67 -29.84 5.29
N SER A 850 -4.70 -30.21 4.53
CA SER A 850 -4.93 -31.62 4.19
C SER A 850 -3.62 -32.18 3.65
N GLN A 851 -3.12 -33.26 4.25
CA GLN A 851 -1.95 -33.97 3.74
C GLN A 851 -2.19 -34.44 2.31
#